data_AF-A0A916FUJ8-F1
#
_entry.id   AF-A0A916FUJ8-F1
#
_cell.length_a   1.000
_cell.length_b   1.000
_cell.length_c   1.000
_cell.angle_alpha   90.00
_cell.angle_beta   90.00
_cell.angle_gamma   90.00
#
_symmetry.space_group_name_H-M   'P 1'
#
loop_
_entity.id
_entity.type
_entity.pdbx_description
1 polymer ?
#
loop_
_entity_poly.entity_id
_entity_poly.type
_entity_poly.pdbx_seq_one_letter_code
_entity_poly.pdbx_strand_id
1 'polypeptide(L)'
;MTTLDADTFPARPRAASLREAPWIVLKFGGTSVSTAANWAGIHDLLLERVAAGYRPLVVHSALAGVSNRIQDALGRVAREDVREQLAAIEAAHLALASEMRVDGRALVGGLLLELEQLFAGMRLTGEVTPRLHARAMAMGELMATTLGAAYLQARGLATTWLDARQVLQSVDVPGTSERTRYVNASCGFDADATLQARCREADGVVLTQGFIASNARGETVILGRGGSDTSGAYFAAKLGAAGLEIWTDVPGMFSANPRTVQGARLLRALSYAEAQEIASTGGSVLHPRCLAPVRHQGIPLRVKDTTQPGLPGTLVSRDAGSDAPRVKAISGRTRVTLVSMETLGMWQAVGFLASAFRCFADLGLSIDLVSTSESNVTVTLDPGANAIDAATLAALRAALEKLCRVKIIENVEVVSLVGQKIRSVLHQIGPAFDVFQELPIHLMSQAASDLNLSIVVEEGQSRRVIQALHELLVQPARQDAVFGPTWEELREAAPAPASLPEPWWARRRAELIGLAARHSSAYVYDLESVRAAIARLKAVPALGRVLFAMKANSNPAVLREVHAAGLGFECVSPGEIRRVLELFPDIDRGRILFTPNFAPREEYQFGLEQQVWLTLDNLYPLREWGGLFAGREVFLRIDTGHGHGHHEHVRTAGVHSKFGIPLFELAEARALAERAGARVVGLHAHTGSGILSHGNWQQVARLLAAAAQDFPQLRFLDLGGGLGVPEKRDGRRLDLAALGASLEEIRAAWPAYELWLEPGRYLIAEAGVLVTTVTQTKGKGEVQYVGVSTGMNSLIRPALYGAYHEIANLSRWGEPSAEVVNVVGPNCETGDRLGTDRLLPLCREGDVLAIANAGAYGHVMSSRYNLREPAVEIAI
;
A
#
# COMPACT_ATOMS: atom_id res chain seq x y z
N MET A 1 27.73 14.54 20.64
CA MET A 1 28.28 14.04 19.36
C MET A 1 27.57 14.78 18.26
N THR A 2 28.32 15.53 17.47
CA THR A 2 27.87 16.44 16.42
C THR A 2 26.94 15.76 15.42
N THR A 3 25.77 16.35 15.22
CA THR A 3 24.84 16.06 14.12
C THR A 3 25.60 16.15 12.79
N LEU A 4 25.82 15.00 12.14
CA LEU A 4 26.24 14.96 10.75
C LEU A 4 25.14 15.62 9.93
N ASP A 5 25.42 16.78 9.34
CA ASP A 5 24.58 17.33 8.28
C ASP A 5 24.43 16.27 7.18
N ALA A 6 23.22 15.74 7.02
CA ALA A 6 22.90 14.67 6.08
C ALA A 6 23.00 15.11 4.60
N ASP A 7 23.18 16.40 4.36
CA ASP A 7 23.09 17.04 3.04
C ASP A 7 24.42 17.14 2.27
N THR A 8 25.55 16.76 2.87
CA THR A 8 26.85 16.78 2.16
C THR A 8 27.55 15.42 2.24
N PHE A 9 28.13 14.97 1.12
CA PHE A 9 29.16 13.92 1.14
C PHE A 9 30.24 14.33 2.15
N PRO A 10 30.91 13.39 2.85
CA PRO A 10 31.84 13.72 3.92
C PRO A 10 32.81 14.85 3.50
N ALA A 11 32.79 15.95 4.25
CA ALA A 11 33.53 17.15 3.92
C ALA A 11 35.03 16.84 3.78
N ARG A 12 35.59 17.10 2.58
CA ARG A 12 37.02 17.03 2.28
C ARG A 12 37.49 18.36 1.69
N PRO A 13 38.80 18.66 1.77
CA PRO A 13 39.33 20.01 1.54
C PRO A 13 38.99 20.53 0.13
N ARG A 14 38.64 21.83 0.04
CA ARG A 14 38.40 22.53 -1.23
C ARG A 14 39.58 22.31 -2.19
N ALA A 15 39.32 21.70 -3.34
CA ALA A 15 40.29 21.58 -4.42
C ALA A 15 40.70 22.98 -4.93
N ALA A 16 41.98 23.17 -5.24
CA ALA A 16 42.54 24.46 -5.67
C ALA A 16 42.15 24.86 -7.12
N SER A 17 41.59 23.92 -7.91
CA SER A 17 41.05 24.16 -9.25
C SER A 17 39.93 23.17 -9.61
N LEU A 18 39.01 23.56 -10.51
CA LEU A 18 37.96 22.66 -11.05
C LEU A 18 38.54 21.43 -11.77
N ARG A 19 39.80 21.46 -12.22
CA ARG A 19 40.44 20.32 -12.90
C ARG A 19 40.84 19.20 -11.94
N GLU A 20 41.03 19.52 -10.67
CA GLU A 20 41.39 18.57 -9.60
C GLU A 20 40.19 18.18 -8.71
N ALA A 21 39.02 18.76 -8.97
CA ALA A 21 37.80 18.47 -8.23
C ALA A 21 37.33 17.00 -8.43
N PRO A 22 36.82 16.35 -7.36
CA PRO A 22 36.32 14.98 -7.46
C PRO A 22 35.08 14.88 -8.35
N TRP A 23 34.97 13.76 -9.05
CA TRP A 23 33.80 13.46 -9.88
C TRP A 23 32.59 13.09 -9.02
N ILE A 24 31.41 13.56 -9.43
CA ILE A 24 30.11 13.03 -8.98
C ILE A 24 29.33 12.60 -10.22
N VAL A 25 28.77 11.40 -10.19
CA VAL A 25 27.95 10.90 -11.31
C VAL A 25 26.48 11.10 -10.96
N LEU A 26 25.72 11.72 -11.86
CA LEU A 26 24.27 11.89 -11.72
C LEU A 26 23.60 11.13 -12.85
N LYS A 27 22.77 10.15 -12.50
CA LYS A 27 21.96 9.39 -13.45
C LYS A 27 20.52 9.88 -13.41
N PHE A 28 19.95 10.25 -14.56
CA PHE A 28 18.53 10.62 -14.69
C PHE A 28 17.73 9.58 -15.47
N GLY A 29 16.53 9.25 -15.00
CA GLY A 29 15.58 8.39 -15.72
C GLY A 29 14.89 9.10 -16.88
N GLY A 30 14.14 8.35 -17.70
CA GLY A 30 13.46 8.92 -18.87
C GLY A 30 12.40 9.97 -18.52
N THR A 31 11.65 9.78 -17.43
CA THR A 31 10.69 10.77 -16.92
C THR A 31 11.37 12.06 -16.48
N SER A 32 12.56 11.95 -15.87
CA SER A 32 13.36 13.08 -15.43
C SER A 32 13.87 13.96 -16.58
N VAL A 33 14.01 13.44 -17.79
CA VAL A 33 14.57 14.18 -18.94
C VAL A 33 13.56 14.52 -20.03
N SER A 34 12.28 14.28 -19.79
CA SER A 34 11.22 14.40 -20.80
C SER A 34 10.55 15.77 -20.91
N THR A 35 10.85 16.73 -20.05
CA THR A 35 10.21 18.05 -20.06
C THR A 35 11.23 19.18 -19.88
N ALA A 36 10.99 20.34 -20.49
CA ALA A 36 11.88 21.48 -20.32
C ALA A 36 11.94 22.00 -18.86
N ALA A 37 10.87 21.81 -18.08
CA ALA A 37 10.82 22.15 -16.67
C ALA A 37 11.79 21.29 -15.84
N ASN A 38 11.83 19.97 -16.08
CA ASN A 38 12.78 19.11 -15.39
C ASN A 38 14.22 19.45 -15.78
N TRP A 39 14.48 19.79 -17.04
CA TRP A 39 15.80 20.23 -17.49
C TRP A 39 16.26 21.55 -16.87
N ALA A 40 15.33 22.46 -16.57
CA ALA A 40 15.66 23.66 -15.78
C ALA A 40 16.12 23.26 -14.36
N GLY A 41 15.40 22.33 -13.72
CA GLY A 41 15.82 21.77 -12.43
C GLY A 41 17.17 21.05 -12.48
N ILE A 42 17.43 20.27 -13.54
CA ILE A 42 18.72 19.61 -13.78
C ILE A 42 19.83 20.64 -13.92
N HIS A 43 19.61 21.71 -14.68
CA HIS A 43 20.58 22.80 -14.83
C HIS A 43 20.95 23.43 -13.48
N ASP A 44 19.96 23.77 -12.66
CA ASP A 44 20.17 24.39 -11.35
C ASP A 44 20.89 23.44 -10.37
N LEU A 45 20.51 22.16 -10.40
CA LEU A 45 21.18 21.10 -9.64
C LEU A 45 22.65 20.94 -10.04
N LEU A 46 22.96 20.99 -11.34
CA LEU A 46 24.34 20.89 -11.81
C LEU A 46 25.17 22.09 -11.37
N LEU A 47 24.61 23.29 -11.41
CA LEU A 47 25.26 24.49 -10.88
C LEU A 47 25.54 24.38 -9.38
N GLU A 48 24.59 23.85 -8.60
CA GLU A 48 24.76 23.59 -7.17
C GLU A 48 25.93 22.63 -6.91
N ARG A 49 26.05 21.54 -7.68
CA ARG A 49 27.15 20.57 -7.54
C ARG A 49 28.50 21.16 -7.94
N VAL A 50 28.55 21.97 -8.99
CA VAL A 50 29.77 22.69 -9.39
C VAL A 50 30.18 23.68 -8.31
N ALA A 51 29.23 24.45 -7.74
CA ALA A 51 29.48 25.38 -6.65
C ALA A 51 29.95 24.67 -5.36
N ALA A 52 29.48 23.45 -5.12
CA ALA A 52 29.93 22.59 -4.02
C ALA A 52 31.32 21.97 -4.26
N GLY A 53 31.96 22.24 -5.41
CA GLY A 53 33.32 21.80 -5.73
C GLY A 53 33.41 20.40 -6.35
N TYR A 54 32.33 19.90 -6.95
CA TYR A 54 32.33 18.63 -7.70
C TYR A 54 32.40 18.87 -9.21
N ARG A 55 32.88 17.86 -9.94
CA ARG A 55 32.71 17.77 -11.40
C ARG A 55 31.56 16.82 -11.73
N PRO A 56 30.42 17.32 -12.24
CA PRO A 56 29.31 16.45 -12.62
C PRO A 56 29.61 15.68 -13.91
N LEU A 57 29.38 14.37 -13.89
CA LEU A 57 29.14 13.57 -15.08
C LEU A 57 27.67 13.14 -15.09
N VAL A 58 26.93 13.56 -16.11
CA VAL A 58 25.52 13.27 -16.30
C VAL A 58 25.37 12.06 -17.19
N VAL A 59 24.71 11.03 -16.68
CA VAL A 59 24.22 9.89 -17.45
C VAL A 59 22.71 10.02 -17.51
N HIS A 60 22.07 9.86 -18.66
CA HIS A 60 20.61 9.77 -18.63
C HIS A 60 20.07 8.81 -19.68
N SER A 61 18.82 8.40 -19.44
CA SER A 61 18.07 7.51 -20.32
C SER A 61 17.44 8.27 -21.51
N ALA A 62 16.91 7.53 -22.46
CA ALA A 62 16.03 8.04 -23.51
C ALA A 62 14.76 8.67 -22.89
N LEU A 63 14.07 9.52 -23.66
CA LEU A 63 12.82 10.14 -23.22
C LEU A 63 11.77 9.09 -22.83
N ALA A 64 10.93 9.42 -21.85
CA ALA A 64 9.86 8.56 -21.36
C ALA A 64 9.03 7.96 -22.52
N GLY A 65 8.92 6.63 -22.54
CA GLY A 65 8.17 5.89 -23.54
C GLY A 65 8.88 5.65 -24.88
N VAL A 66 9.98 6.34 -25.20
CA VAL A 66 10.69 6.16 -26.49
C VAL A 66 11.27 4.76 -26.63
N SER A 67 12.00 4.26 -25.62
CA SER A 67 12.57 2.90 -25.67
C SER A 67 11.48 1.83 -25.84
N ASN A 68 10.31 2.01 -25.21
CA ASN A 68 9.18 1.09 -25.36
C ASN A 68 8.61 1.13 -26.78
N ARG A 69 8.50 2.31 -27.40
CA ARG A 69 8.04 2.46 -28.79
C ARG A 69 9.02 1.83 -29.78
N ILE A 70 10.33 2.01 -29.58
CA ILE A 70 11.35 1.36 -30.41
C ILE A 70 11.26 -0.17 -30.24
N GLN A 71 11.10 -0.66 -29.01
CA GLN A 71 10.97 -2.08 -28.71
C GLN A 71 9.70 -2.71 -29.32
N ASP A 72 8.56 -2.01 -29.27
CA ASP A 72 7.31 -2.44 -29.92
C ASP A 72 7.48 -2.47 -31.45
N ALA A 73 8.05 -1.42 -32.04
CA ALA A 73 8.33 -1.37 -33.46
C ALA A 73 9.27 -2.52 -33.89
N LEU A 74 10.32 -2.82 -33.12
CA LEU A 74 11.22 -3.95 -33.37
C LEU A 74 10.51 -5.31 -33.34
N GLY A 75 9.45 -5.45 -32.54
CA GLY A 75 8.64 -6.67 -32.49
C GLY A 75 7.73 -6.87 -33.72
N ARG A 76 7.43 -5.79 -34.44
CA ARG A 76 6.43 -5.75 -35.53
C ARG A 76 7.02 -5.57 -36.92
N VAL A 77 8.15 -4.86 -37.05
CA VAL A 77 8.72 -4.40 -38.34
C VAL A 77 8.93 -5.51 -39.37
N ALA A 78 9.17 -6.75 -38.94
CA ALA A 78 9.30 -7.87 -39.88
C ALA A 78 8.00 -8.16 -40.66
N ARG A 79 6.83 -7.83 -40.08
CA ARG A 79 5.50 -8.18 -40.61
C ARG A 79 4.66 -6.95 -40.96
N GLU A 80 4.79 -5.89 -40.19
CA GLU A 80 3.95 -4.71 -40.22
C GLU A 80 4.76 -3.45 -40.56
N ASP A 81 4.07 -2.42 -41.03
CA ASP A 81 4.63 -1.08 -41.17
C ASP A 81 4.63 -0.37 -39.82
N VAL A 82 5.74 0.32 -39.50
CA VAL A 82 5.97 0.96 -38.20
C VAL A 82 6.16 2.48 -38.30
N ARG A 83 5.79 3.08 -39.44
CA ARG A 83 5.90 4.54 -39.66
C ARG A 83 5.22 5.37 -38.58
N GLU A 84 4.09 4.91 -38.04
CA GLU A 84 3.38 5.60 -36.96
C GLU A 84 4.23 5.66 -35.67
N GLN A 85 4.86 4.55 -35.29
CA GLN A 85 5.76 4.49 -34.13
C GLN A 85 6.96 5.42 -34.31
N LEU A 86 7.55 5.44 -35.51
CA LEU A 86 8.69 6.31 -35.83
C LEU A 86 8.30 7.80 -35.81
N ALA A 87 7.17 8.17 -36.41
CA ALA A 87 6.66 9.53 -36.38
C ALA A 87 6.36 10.01 -34.94
N ALA A 88 5.84 9.12 -34.07
CA ALA A 88 5.63 9.44 -32.67
C ALA A 88 6.95 9.66 -31.91
N ILE A 89 8.01 8.92 -32.24
CA ILE A 89 9.35 9.11 -31.67
C ILE A 89 9.92 10.47 -32.12
N GLU A 90 9.82 10.81 -33.41
CA GLU A 90 10.23 12.11 -33.94
C GLU A 90 9.48 13.25 -33.23
N ALA A 91 8.15 13.17 -33.19
CA ALA A 91 7.30 14.20 -32.58
C ALA A 91 7.67 14.45 -31.11
N ALA A 92 7.97 13.41 -30.34
CA ALA A 92 8.37 13.55 -28.94
C ALA A 92 9.68 14.33 -28.78
N HIS A 93 10.68 14.07 -29.62
CA HIS A 93 11.98 14.77 -29.55
C HIS A 93 11.86 16.22 -30.04
N LEU A 94 11.12 16.46 -31.13
CA LEU A 94 10.92 17.81 -31.65
C LEU A 94 10.08 18.69 -30.72
N ALA A 95 9.08 18.11 -30.04
CA ALA A 95 8.30 18.81 -29.03
C ALA A 95 9.19 19.28 -27.87
N LEU A 96 10.03 18.37 -27.31
CA LEU A 96 10.95 18.73 -26.25
C LEU A 96 11.96 19.79 -26.69
N ALA A 97 12.54 19.65 -27.89
CA ALA A 97 13.47 20.63 -28.43
C ALA A 97 12.85 22.04 -28.56
N SER A 98 11.59 22.10 -29.00
CA SER A 98 10.81 23.34 -29.09
C SER A 98 10.61 23.98 -27.70
N GLU A 99 10.19 23.20 -26.70
CA GLU A 99 10.05 23.68 -25.32
C GLU A 99 11.37 24.19 -24.74
N MET A 100 12.47 23.50 -25.05
CA MET A 100 13.83 23.86 -24.66
C MET A 100 14.40 25.06 -25.41
N ARG A 101 13.76 25.48 -26.51
CA ARG A 101 14.21 26.53 -27.44
C ARG A 101 15.56 26.20 -28.09
N VAL A 102 15.76 24.94 -28.49
CA VAL A 102 16.91 24.47 -29.27
C VAL A 102 16.45 23.96 -30.65
N ASP A 103 17.32 24.00 -31.65
CA ASP A 103 16.99 23.52 -33.00
C ASP A 103 16.99 21.98 -33.07
N GLY A 104 15.86 21.37 -32.74
CA GLY A 104 15.71 19.92 -32.74
C GLY A 104 15.99 19.27 -34.09
N ARG A 105 15.61 19.89 -35.21
CA ARG A 105 15.80 19.30 -36.55
C ARG A 105 17.27 19.25 -36.91
N ALA A 106 18.03 20.31 -36.63
CA ALA A 106 19.48 20.32 -36.84
C ALA A 106 20.19 19.32 -35.93
N LEU A 107 19.74 19.16 -34.68
CA LEU A 107 20.41 18.34 -33.67
C LEU A 107 20.14 16.83 -33.82
N VAL A 108 18.90 16.42 -34.02
CA VAL A 108 18.52 14.98 -34.04
C VAL A 108 18.08 14.46 -35.40
N GLY A 109 17.94 15.32 -36.42
CA GLY A 109 17.46 14.92 -37.74
C GLY A 109 18.28 13.80 -38.40
N GLY A 110 19.61 13.82 -38.25
CA GLY A 110 20.48 12.75 -38.76
C GLY A 110 20.28 11.40 -38.05
N LEU A 111 20.04 11.42 -36.74
CA LEU A 111 19.79 10.22 -35.93
C LEU A 111 18.40 9.62 -36.22
N LEU A 112 17.40 10.48 -36.43
CA LEU A 112 16.06 10.07 -36.86
C LEU A 112 16.11 9.39 -38.23
N LEU A 113 16.86 9.97 -39.18
CA LEU A 113 17.06 9.36 -40.50
C LEU A 113 17.77 8.01 -40.41
N GLU A 114 18.80 7.87 -39.56
CA GLU A 114 19.46 6.58 -39.32
C GLU A 114 18.47 5.55 -38.75
N LEU A 115 17.63 5.94 -37.79
CA LEU A 115 16.60 5.08 -37.22
C LEU A 115 15.62 4.60 -38.30
N GLU A 116 15.11 5.51 -39.14
CA GLU A 116 14.22 5.18 -40.26
C GLU A 116 14.87 4.19 -41.23
N GLN A 117 16.14 4.42 -41.58
CA GLN A 117 16.89 3.54 -42.48
C GLN A 117 17.11 2.15 -41.87
N LEU A 118 17.37 2.04 -40.56
CA LEU A 118 17.49 0.77 -39.86
C LEU A 118 16.17 -0.02 -39.94
N PHE A 119 15.03 0.62 -39.67
CA PHE A 119 13.72 -0.03 -39.73
C PHE A 119 13.32 -0.38 -41.16
N ALA A 120 13.61 0.47 -42.16
CA ALA A 120 13.42 0.16 -43.56
C ALA A 120 14.24 -1.08 -43.99
N GLY A 121 15.51 -1.16 -43.55
CA GLY A 121 16.36 -2.33 -43.78
C GLY A 121 15.78 -3.61 -43.18
N MET A 122 15.35 -3.58 -41.92
CA MET A 122 14.72 -4.73 -41.24
C MET A 122 13.42 -5.17 -41.92
N ARG A 123 12.64 -4.22 -42.44
CA ARG A 123 11.40 -4.52 -43.19
C ARG A 123 11.72 -5.19 -44.52
N LEU A 124 12.74 -4.72 -45.23
CA LEU A 124 13.17 -5.27 -46.52
C LEU A 124 13.71 -6.70 -46.38
N THR A 125 14.49 -6.98 -45.34
CA THR A 125 15.05 -8.32 -45.10
C THR A 125 14.08 -9.27 -44.40
N GLY A 126 13.07 -8.75 -43.71
CA GLY A 126 12.18 -9.54 -42.85
C GLY A 126 12.85 -10.05 -41.57
N GLU A 127 14.03 -9.53 -41.23
CA GLU A 127 14.88 -10.04 -40.15
C GLU A 127 15.27 -8.93 -39.16
N VAL A 128 15.16 -9.24 -37.86
CA VAL A 128 15.61 -8.36 -36.77
C VAL A 128 16.73 -9.08 -36.00
N THR A 129 17.97 -8.86 -36.42
CA THR A 129 19.14 -9.45 -35.76
C THR A 129 19.43 -8.77 -34.41
N PRO A 130 20.07 -9.45 -33.44
CA PRO A 130 20.42 -8.84 -32.16
C PRO A 130 21.27 -7.57 -32.28
N ARG A 131 22.16 -7.52 -33.29
CA ARG A 131 22.96 -6.34 -33.61
C ARG A 131 22.10 -5.16 -34.07
N LEU A 132 21.16 -5.39 -34.98
CA LEU A 132 20.24 -4.35 -35.47
C LEU A 132 19.32 -3.86 -34.35
N HIS A 133 18.85 -4.78 -33.51
CA HIS A 133 18.07 -4.47 -32.33
C HIS A 133 18.82 -3.51 -31.39
N ALA A 134 20.07 -3.82 -31.03
CA ALA A 134 20.87 -2.97 -30.14
C ALA A 134 21.14 -1.59 -30.75
N ARG A 135 21.42 -1.51 -32.06
CA ARG A 135 21.62 -0.22 -32.77
C ARG A 135 20.36 0.65 -32.76
N ALA A 136 19.19 0.07 -33.07
CA ALA A 136 17.94 0.81 -33.07
C ALA A 136 17.59 1.33 -31.66
N MET A 137 17.73 0.48 -30.63
CA MET A 137 17.50 0.86 -29.24
C MET A 137 18.42 1.98 -28.76
N ALA A 138 19.67 2.02 -29.23
CA ALA A 138 20.63 3.07 -28.87
C ALA A 138 20.25 4.47 -29.38
N MET A 139 19.46 4.57 -30.46
CA MET A 139 19.07 5.87 -31.03
C MET A 139 18.28 6.73 -30.05
N GLY A 140 17.41 6.12 -29.23
CA GLY A 140 16.66 6.86 -28.22
C GLY A 140 17.56 7.59 -27.22
N GLU A 141 18.64 6.95 -26.79
CA GLU A 141 19.62 7.51 -25.84
C GLU A 141 20.47 8.61 -26.50
N LEU A 142 20.90 8.38 -27.73
CA LEU A 142 21.69 9.34 -28.51
C LEU A 142 20.90 10.63 -28.79
N MET A 143 19.64 10.51 -29.24
CA MET A 143 18.79 11.68 -29.51
C MET A 143 18.51 12.48 -28.24
N ALA A 144 18.12 11.80 -27.15
CA ALA A 144 17.82 12.47 -25.88
C ALA A 144 19.04 13.24 -25.33
N THR A 145 20.21 12.60 -25.30
CA THR A 145 21.44 13.23 -24.78
C THR A 145 21.96 14.37 -25.65
N THR A 146 21.75 14.28 -26.96
CA THR A 146 22.10 15.38 -27.88
C THR A 146 21.29 16.64 -27.57
N LEU A 147 19.97 16.49 -27.35
CA LEU A 147 19.11 17.61 -26.95
C LEU A 147 19.49 18.16 -25.58
N GLY A 148 19.74 17.28 -24.61
CA GLY A 148 20.15 17.66 -23.26
C GLY A 148 21.45 18.48 -23.22
N ALA A 149 22.47 18.04 -23.94
CA ALA A 149 23.74 18.77 -24.03
C ALA A 149 23.57 20.14 -24.69
N ALA A 150 22.80 20.23 -25.78
CA ALA A 150 22.52 21.49 -26.45
C ALA A 150 21.76 22.47 -25.55
N TYR A 151 20.79 21.99 -24.77
CA TYR A 151 20.05 22.81 -23.81
C TYR A 151 20.97 23.40 -22.72
N LEU A 152 21.83 22.58 -22.12
CA LEU A 152 22.76 23.03 -21.08
C LEU A 152 23.75 24.08 -21.64
N GLN A 153 24.27 23.86 -22.84
CA GLN A 153 25.12 24.83 -23.54
C GLN A 153 24.37 26.15 -23.80
N ALA A 154 23.12 26.08 -24.29
CA ALA A 154 22.29 27.26 -24.57
C ALA A 154 21.95 28.06 -23.29
N ARG A 155 21.94 27.40 -22.12
CA ARG A 155 21.77 28.04 -20.80
C ARG A 155 23.06 28.56 -20.18
N GLY A 156 24.19 28.46 -20.88
CA GLY A 156 25.49 28.98 -20.43
C GLY A 156 26.31 28.03 -19.56
N LEU A 157 25.90 26.75 -19.44
CA LEU A 157 26.68 25.73 -18.75
C LEU A 157 27.58 25.00 -19.75
N ALA A 158 28.90 25.21 -19.65
CA ALA A 158 29.87 24.49 -20.47
C ALA A 158 29.65 22.97 -20.33
N THR A 159 29.35 22.31 -21.44
CA THR A 159 28.95 20.90 -21.45
C THR A 159 29.65 20.17 -22.60
N THR A 160 30.36 19.10 -22.27
CA THR A 160 31.00 18.19 -23.23
C THR A 160 30.13 16.95 -23.41
N TRP A 161 29.64 16.73 -24.63
CA TRP A 161 28.90 15.51 -24.97
C TRP A 161 29.87 14.36 -25.28
N LEU A 162 29.69 13.23 -24.60
CA LEU A 162 30.51 12.02 -24.71
C LEU A 162 29.65 10.85 -25.18
N ASP A 163 30.11 10.13 -26.20
CA ASP A 163 29.45 8.90 -26.64
C ASP A 163 29.88 7.73 -25.75
N ALA A 164 28.94 7.16 -25.01
CA ALA A 164 29.18 6.06 -24.08
C ALA A 164 29.79 4.84 -24.76
N ARG A 165 29.51 4.62 -26.05
CA ARG A 165 30.04 3.47 -26.83
C ARG A 165 31.54 3.57 -27.04
N GLN A 166 32.14 4.75 -26.91
CA GLN A 166 33.59 4.95 -27.06
C GLN A 166 34.36 4.62 -25.77
N VAL A 167 33.68 4.46 -24.64
CA VAL A 167 34.28 4.40 -23.30
C VAL A 167 33.77 3.24 -22.46
N LEU A 168 32.55 2.76 -22.71
CA LEU A 168 32.01 1.54 -22.15
C LEU A 168 32.15 0.42 -23.17
N GLN A 169 33.03 -0.53 -22.86
CA GLN A 169 33.25 -1.73 -23.66
C GLN A 169 32.71 -2.95 -22.93
N SER A 170 31.93 -3.78 -23.61
CA SER A 170 31.39 -5.02 -23.05
C SER A 170 32.45 -6.11 -22.95
N VAL A 171 32.30 -6.97 -21.94
CA VAL A 171 33.10 -8.18 -21.77
C VAL A 171 32.35 -9.39 -22.28
N ASP A 172 33.03 -10.24 -23.05
CA ASP A 172 32.46 -11.51 -23.53
C ASP A 172 32.48 -12.55 -22.41
N VAL A 173 31.29 -13.06 -22.06
CA VAL A 173 31.13 -14.10 -21.04
C VAL A 173 31.02 -15.47 -21.74
N PRO A 174 31.92 -16.43 -21.48
CA PRO A 174 31.84 -17.77 -22.06
C PRO A 174 30.48 -18.44 -21.83
N GLY A 175 29.94 -19.12 -22.83
CA GLY A 175 28.65 -19.81 -22.75
C GLY A 175 27.39 -18.94 -22.90
N THR A 176 27.52 -17.62 -23.10
CA THR A 176 26.38 -16.75 -23.42
C THR A 176 25.98 -16.82 -24.89
N SER A 177 24.66 -16.81 -25.15
CA SER A 177 24.09 -16.74 -26.50
C SER A 177 24.43 -15.42 -27.18
N GLU A 178 24.46 -15.42 -28.52
CA GLU A 178 24.74 -14.22 -29.31
C GLU A 178 23.76 -13.09 -28.97
N ARG A 179 22.47 -13.40 -28.81
CA ARG A 179 21.46 -12.41 -28.44
C ARG A 179 21.82 -11.71 -27.14
N THR A 180 22.16 -12.45 -26.09
CA THR A 180 22.53 -11.89 -24.78
C THR A 180 23.73 -10.95 -24.88
N ARG A 181 24.73 -11.27 -25.72
CA ARG A 181 25.91 -10.40 -25.91
C ARG A 181 25.58 -9.02 -26.49
N TYR A 182 24.53 -8.91 -27.30
CA TYR A 182 24.10 -7.63 -27.86
C TYR A 182 23.03 -6.93 -27.04
N VAL A 183 22.06 -7.67 -26.48
CA VAL A 183 20.86 -7.05 -25.86
C VAL A 183 20.89 -7.00 -24.33
N ASN A 184 21.86 -7.68 -23.70
CA ASN A 184 22.02 -7.72 -22.25
C ASN A 184 23.52 -7.82 -21.87
N ALA A 185 24.33 -6.98 -22.50
CA ALA A 185 25.77 -6.95 -22.30
C ALA A 185 26.16 -6.49 -20.88
N SER A 186 27.38 -6.83 -20.46
CA SER A 186 28.00 -6.32 -19.22
C SER A 186 29.36 -5.72 -19.55
N CYS A 187 29.77 -4.69 -18.81
CA CYS A 187 31.07 -4.04 -18.98
C CYS A 187 31.97 -4.27 -17.78
N GLY A 188 33.29 -4.19 -17.99
CA GLY A 188 34.25 -4.06 -16.90
C GLY A 188 34.12 -2.71 -16.21
N PHE A 189 34.36 -2.67 -14.89
CA PHE A 189 34.14 -1.49 -14.05
C PHE A 189 35.35 -1.11 -13.18
N ASP A 190 36.52 -1.67 -13.51
CA ASP A 190 37.79 -1.23 -12.92
C ASP A 190 38.07 0.23 -13.29
N ALA A 191 38.86 0.90 -12.44
CA ALA A 191 39.29 2.27 -12.68
C ALA A 191 40.00 2.40 -14.04
N ASP A 192 39.62 3.44 -14.81
CA ASP A 192 40.03 3.59 -16.20
C ASP A 192 40.81 4.90 -16.38
N ALA A 193 42.15 4.80 -16.41
CA ALA A 193 43.03 5.96 -16.49
C ALA A 193 42.84 6.78 -17.78
N THR A 194 42.50 6.11 -18.89
CA THR A 194 42.26 6.76 -20.19
C THR A 194 40.98 7.58 -20.14
N LEU A 195 39.90 7.00 -19.60
CA LEU A 195 38.65 7.73 -19.40
C LEU A 195 38.85 8.91 -18.45
N GLN A 196 39.58 8.71 -17.34
CA GLN A 196 39.88 9.78 -16.39
C GLN A 196 40.65 10.94 -17.04
N ALA A 197 41.65 10.65 -17.88
CA ALA A 197 42.39 11.68 -18.61
C ALA A 197 41.48 12.43 -19.59
N ARG A 198 40.69 11.71 -20.39
CA ARG A 198 39.75 12.30 -21.35
C ARG A 198 38.70 13.18 -20.66
N CYS A 199 38.12 12.73 -19.56
CA CYS A 199 37.16 13.52 -18.78
C CYS A 199 37.85 14.70 -18.07
N ARG A 200 39.12 14.59 -17.67
CA ARG A 200 39.85 15.71 -17.06
C ARG A 200 40.01 16.89 -18.02
N GLU A 201 40.26 16.60 -19.30
CA GLU A 201 40.40 17.59 -20.38
C GLU A 201 39.07 18.21 -20.82
N ALA A 202 37.93 17.59 -20.51
CA ALA A 202 36.62 18.13 -20.84
C ALA A 202 36.33 19.43 -20.06
N ASP A 203 35.84 20.44 -20.78
CA ASP A 203 35.41 21.71 -20.18
C ASP A 203 34.00 21.57 -19.59
N GLY A 204 33.86 21.93 -18.32
CA GLY A 204 32.59 21.94 -17.60
C GLY A 204 32.03 20.55 -17.26
N VAL A 205 30.74 20.36 -17.50
CA VAL A 205 29.98 19.12 -17.23
C VAL A 205 30.18 18.12 -18.37
N VAL A 206 30.34 16.83 -18.05
CA VAL A 206 30.33 15.77 -19.06
C VAL A 206 28.93 15.17 -19.13
N LEU A 207 28.34 15.08 -20.32
CA LEU A 207 27.03 14.46 -20.53
C LEU A 207 27.15 13.26 -21.47
N THR A 208 26.64 12.11 -21.05
CA THR A 208 26.75 10.84 -21.79
C THR A 208 25.46 10.02 -21.70
N GLN A 209 25.34 9.03 -22.58
CA GLN A 209 24.20 8.11 -22.62
C GLN A 209 24.27 7.07 -21.51
N GLY A 210 23.11 6.66 -21.02
CA GLY A 210 22.95 5.39 -20.31
C GLY A 210 22.65 4.25 -21.28
N PHE A 211 22.59 3.03 -20.75
CA PHE A 211 22.07 1.82 -21.41
C PHE A 211 22.87 1.27 -22.61
N ILE A 212 23.70 2.09 -23.26
CA ILE A 212 24.46 1.71 -24.47
C ILE A 212 25.96 1.55 -24.18
N ALA A 213 26.61 0.66 -24.94
CA ALA A 213 28.05 0.40 -24.91
C ALA A 213 28.52 -0.12 -26.28
N SER A 214 29.80 -0.43 -26.43
CA SER A 214 30.33 -1.15 -27.59
C SER A 214 30.93 -2.50 -27.21
N ASN A 215 31.01 -3.43 -28.16
CA ASN A 215 31.80 -4.65 -27.99
C ASN A 215 33.25 -4.47 -28.48
N ALA A 216 34.09 -5.50 -28.36
CA ALA A 216 35.48 -5.47 -28.82
C ALA A 216 35.67 -5.26 -30.34
N ARG A 217 34.61 -5.40 -31.14
CA ARG A 217 34.59 -5.10 -32.58
C ARG A 217 34.11 -3.67 -32.88
N GLY A 218 33.85 -2.86 -31.85
CA GLY A 218 33.32 -1.50 -31.99
C GLY A 218 31.83 -1.45 -32.35
N GLU A 219 31.11 -2.56 -32.26
CA GLU A 219 29.68 -2.62 -32.58
C GLU A 219 28.84 -2.23 -31.36
N THR A 220 27.69 -1.58 -31.58
CA THR A 220 26.78 -1.17 -30.49
C THR A 220 26.16 -2.38 -29.80
N VAL A 221 26.20 -2.36 -28.48
CA VAL A 221 25.50 -3.29 -27.58
C VAL A 221 24.70 -2.49 -26.55
N ILE A 222 23.69 -3.12 -25.95
CA ILE A 222 22.89 -2.53 -24.88
C ILE A 222 22.99 -3.38 -23.62
N LEU A 223 22.88 -2.73 -22.46
CA LEU A 223 23.09 -3.35 -21.16
C LEU A 223 21.84 -4.05 -20.61
N GLY A 224 20.73 -4.07 -21.36
CA GLY A 224 19.47 -4.69 -20.92
C GLY A 224 18.71 -3.86 -19.89
N ARG A 225 17.79 -4.51 -19.15
CA ARG A 225 16.95 -3.84 -18.13
C ARG A 225 17.81 -3.15 -17.07
N GLY A 226 17.43 -1.93 -16.69
CA GLY A 226 18.19 -1.09 -15.75
C GLY A 226 19.57 -0.68 -16.27
N GLY A 227 19.80 -0.74 -17.59
CA GLY A 227 21.09 -0.45 -18.17
C GLY A 227 21.59 0.97 -17.91
N SER A 228 20.70 1.96 -17.78
CA SER A 228 21.09 3.34 -17.49
C SER A 228 21.61 3.52 -16.04
N ASP A 229 20.96 2.90 -15.05
CA ASP A 229 21.46 2.86 -13.66
C ASP A 229 22.83 2.18 -13.62
N THR A 230 22.93 1.06 -14.34
CA THR A 230 24.18 0.28 -14.46
C THR A 230 25.29 1.09 -15.15
N SER A 231 24.95 1.90 -16.16
CA SER A 231 25.91 2.80 -16.81
C SER A 231 26.41 3.87 -15.85
N GLY A 232 25.52 4.49 -15.06
CA GLY A 232 25.89 5.42 -14.00
C GLY A 232 26.89 4.82 -13.02
N ALA A 233 26.64 3.58 -12.59
CA ALA A 233 27.56 2.84 -11.72
C ALA A 233 28.90 2.51 -12.38
N TYR A 234 28.91 2.12 -13.66
CA TYR A 234 30.14 1.88 -14.42
C TYR A 234 30.98 3.15 -14.56
N PHE A 235 30.36 4.29 -14.91
CA PHE A 235 31.06 5.57 -14.97
C PHE A 235 31.59 5.99 -13.60
N ALA A 236 30.80 5.83 -12.53
CA ALA A 236 31.24 6.18 -11.19
C ALA A 236 32.47 5.37 -10.76
N ALA A 237 32.45 4.05 -11.00
CA ALA A 237 33.56 3.16 -10.70
C ALA A 237 34.80 3.47 -11.58
N LYS A 238 34.64 3.61 -12.90
CA LYS A 238 35.77 3.90 -13.81
C LYS A 238 36.46 5.23 -13.48
N LEU A 239 35.70 6.23 -13.05
CA LEU A 239 36.22 7.55 -12.65
C LEU A 239 36.74 7.61 -11.21
N GLY A 240 36.46 6.61 -10.37
CA GLY A 240 36.70 6.70 -8.93
C GLY A 240 35.91 7.86 -8.31
N ALA A 241 34.65 8.02 -8.70
CA ALA A 241 33.80 9.14 -8.30
C ALA A 241 33.56 9.16 -6.78
N ALA A 242 33.37 10.35 -6.22
CA ALA A 242 33.04 10.54 -4.81
C ALA A 242 31.64 10.03 -4.45
N GLY A 243 30.74 9.93 -5.43
CA GLY A 243 29.38 9.43 -5.25
C GLY A 243 28.65 9.23 -6.58
N LEU A 244 27.59 8.43 -6.51
CA LEU A 244 26.60 8.26 -7.58
C LEU A 244 25.23 8.70 -7.07
N GLU A 245 24.57 9.60 -7.78
CA GLU A 245 23.18 9.98 -7.52
C GLU A 245 22.29 9.39 -8.62
N ILE A 246 21.24 8.65 -8.25
CA ILE A 246 20.20 8.16 -9.16
C ILE A 246 18.95 8.99 -8.91
N TRP A 247 18.60 9.79 -9.90
CA TRP A 247 17.46 10.69 -9.93
C TRP A 247 16.30 10.03 -10.67
N THR A 248 15.19 9.87 -9.97
CA THR A 248 13.96 9.21 -10.43
C THR A 248 12.73 10.05 -10.07
N ASP A 249 11.54 9.50 -10.25
CA ASP A 249 10.22 10.06 -9.94
C ASP A 249 9.71 9.70 -8.52
N VAL A 250 10.57 9.11 -7.69
CA VAL A 250 10.29 8.77 -6.29
C VAL A 250 11.43 9.26 -5.40
N PRO A 251 11.14 9.69 -4.16
CA PRO A 251 12.11 10.31 -3.27
C PRO A 251 13.07 9.34 -2.60
N GLY A 252 13.06 8.06 -2.99
CA GLY A 252 13.97 7.05 -2.48
C GLY A 252 13.35 5.66 -2.50
N MET A 253 14.02 4.74 -1.81
CA MET A 253 13.52 3.39 -1.53
C MET A 253 12.62 3.44 -0.29
N PHE A 254 11.54 2.65 -0.31
CA PHE A 254 10.56 2.62 0.78
C PHE A 254 10.49 1.24 1.42
N SER A 255 10.04 1.22 2.68
CA SER A 255 9.85 -0.02 3.45
C SER A 255 8.74 -0.93 2.90
N ALA A 256 7.88 -0.42 2.03
CA ALA A 256 6.90 -1.17 1.27
C ALA A 256 6.56 -0.34 0.02
N ASN A 257 5.85 -0.92 -0.96
CA ASN A 257 5.40 -0.13 -2.11
C ASN A 257 4.43 0.97 -1.65
N PRO A 258 4.79 2.26 -1.78
CA PRO A 258 3.99 3.37 -1.25
C PRO A 258 2.64 3.54 -1.95
N ARG A 259 2.47 2.94 -3.14
CA ARG A 259 1.18 2.93 -3.86
C ARG A 259 0.18 1.93 -3.26
N THR A 260 0.66 0.92 -2.54
CA THR A 260 -0.18 -0.14 -1.97
C THR A 260 -0.30 -0.04 -0.45
N VAL A 261 0.76 0.40 0.24
CA VAL A 261 0.81 0.57 1.70
C VAL A 261 1.06 2.05 2.01
N GLN A 262 0.06 2.75 2.52
CA GLN A 262 0.16 4.20 2.76
C GLN A 262 1.15 4.54 3.89
N GLY A 263 1.24 3.67 4.91
CA GLY A 263 2.23 3.79 6.00
C GLY A 263 3.67 3.49 5.59
N ALA A 264 3.97 3.24 4.31
CA ALA A 264 5.32 2.97 3.85
C ALA A 264 6.28 4.10 4.23
N ARG A 265 7.42 3.77 4.84
CA ARG A 265 8.43 4.72 5.31
C ARG A 265 9.57 4.84 4.32
N LEU A 266 10.08 6.06 4.11
CA LEU A 266 11.30 6.29 3.36
C LEU A 266 12.48 5.61 4.07
N LEU A 267 13.30 4.86 3.35
CA LEU A 267 14.52 4.27 3.88
C LEU A 267 15.65 5.27 3.69
N ARG A 268 16.14 5.90 4.75
CA ARG A 268 17.20 6.91 4.71
C ARG A 268 18.57 6.31 4.46
N ALA A 269 18.85 5.14 5.05
CA ALA A 269 20.15 4.47 4.95
C ALA A 269 20.00 2.95 4.76
N LEU A 270 20.77 2.39 3.84
CA LEU A 270 20.84 0.96 3.55
C LEU A 270 22.28 0.54 3.26
N SER A 271 22.63 -0.71 3.62
CA SER A 271 23.84 -1.33 3.07
C SER A 271 23.64 -1.72 1.61
N TYR A 272 24.73 -1.90 0.87
CA TYR A 272 24.67 -2.44 -0.50
C TYR A 272 23.96 -3.80 -0.58
N ALA A 273 24.13 -4.67 0.43
CA ALA A 273 23.53 -5.99 0.43
C ALA A 273 22.01 -5.91 0.63
N GLU A 274 21.55 -5.07 1.57
CA GLU A 274 20.12 -4.84 1.79
C GLU A 274 19.46 -4.18 0.58
N ALA A 275 20.08 -3.14 0.02
CA ALA A 275 19.57 -2.50 -1.19
C ALA A 275 19.47 -3.48 -2.37
N GLN A 276 20.43 -4.41 -2.48
CA GLN A 276 20.42 -5.45 -3.51
C GLN A 276 19.26 -6.42 -3.33
N GLU A 277 19.02 -6.89 -2.10
CA GLU A 277 17.87 -7.76 -1.78
C GLU A 277 16.54 -7.04 -2.04
N ILE A 278 16.38 -5.79 -1.59
CA ILE A 278 15.14 -5.02 -1.85
C ILE A 278 14.91 -4.84 -3.35
N ALA A 279 15.97 -4.53 -4.10
CA ALA A 279 15.89 -4.34 -5.55
C ALA A 279 15.54 -5.63 -6.30
N SER A 280 16.02 -6.79 -5.85
CA SER A 280 15.72 -8.08 -6.49
C SER A 280 14.33 -8.63 -6.12
N THR A 281 13.82 -8.34 -4.93
CA THR A 281 12.54 -8.89 -4.45
C THR A 281 11.31 -8.06 -4.81
N GLY A 282 11.45 -6.99 -5.61
CA GLY A 282 10.32 -6.18 -6.10
C GLY A 282 10.44 -4.66 -5.88
N GLY A 283 11.52 -4.18 -5.28
CA GLY A 283 11.84 -2.76 -5.14
C GLY A 283 12.29 -2.12 -6.45
N SER A 284 11.33 -1.80 -7.34
CA SER A 284 11.57 -1.30 -8.71
C SER A 284 12.26 0.07 -8.85
N VAL A 285 12.75 0.66 -7.76
CA VAL A 285 13.37 1.99 -7.75
C VAL A 285 14.79 1.98 -8.32
N LEU A 286 15.50 0.85 -8.17
CA LEU A 286 16.90 0.72 -8.56
C LEU A 286 17.15 -0.68 -9.12
N HIS A 287 17.89 -0.77 -10.22
CA HIS A 287 18.25 -2.07 -10.77
C HIS A 287 19.46 -2.68 -10.02
N PRO A 288 19.39 -3.94 -9.53
CA PRO A 288 20.41 -4.51 -8.65
C PRO A 288 21.82 -4.57 -9.28
N ARG A 289 21.91 -4.65 -10.61
CA ARG A 289 23.20 -4.66 -11.34
C ARG A 289 24.04 -3.41 -11.13
N CYS A 290 23.45 -2.26 -10.79
CA CYS A 290 24.21 -1.03 -10.57
C CYS A 290 24.92 -1.02 -9.20
N LEU A 291 24.58 -1.91 -8.28
CA LEU A 291 25.19 -1.94 -6.94
C LEU A 291 26.58 -2.58 -6.93
N ALA A 292 26.84 -3.58 -7.77
CA ALA A 292 28.10 -4.30 -7.76
C ALA A 292 29.33 -3.39 -8.06
N PRO A 293 29.31 -2.52 -9.10
CA PRO A 293 30.43 -1.62 -9.40
C PRO A 293 30.74 -0.66 -8.25
N VAL A 294 29.71 -0.01 -7.70
CA VAL A 294 29.87 0.97 -6.63
C VAL A 294 30.24 0.32 -5.29
N ARG A 295 29.72 -0.88 -5.01
CA ARG A 295 30.10 -1.67 -3.82
C ARG A 295 31.57 -2.07 -3.86
N HIS A 296 32.06 -2.51 -5.03
CA HIS A 296 33.45 -2.93 -5.20
C HIS A 296 34.43 -1.81 -4.85
N GLN A 297 34.14 -0.58 -5.29
CA GLN A 297 34.98 0.60 -5.01
C GLN A 297 34.60 1.38 -3.75
N GLY A 298 33.53 0.99 -3.04
CA GLY A 298 33.05 1.69 -1.86
C GLY A 298 32.46 3.09 -2.15
N ILE A 299 31.91 3.28 -3.34
CA ILE A 299 31.30 4.55 -3.78
C ILE A 299 29.88 4.63 -3.20
N PRO A 300 29.54 5.66 -2.41
CA PRO A 300 28.18 5.84 -1.91
C PRO A 300 27.20 6.16 -3.04
N LEU A 301 26.02 5.54 -3.01
CA LEU A 301 24.95 5.74 -3.97
C LEU A 301 23.77 6.43 -3.28
N ARG A 302 23.22 7.50 -3.84
CA ARG A 302 21.98 8.13 -3.34
C ARG A 302 20.86 8.00 -4.36
N VAL A 303 19.65 7.69 -3.89
CA VAL A 303 18.42 7.72 -4.70
C VAL A 303 17.62 8.96 -4.33
N LYS A 304 17.26 9.79 -5.32
CA LYS A 304 16.58 11.09 -5.12
C LYS A 304 15.43 11.31 -6.11
N ASP A 305 14.51 12.20 -5.74
CA ASP A 305 13.41 12.66 -6.60
C ASP A 305 13.83 13.88 -7.43
N THR A 306 13.63 13.80 -8.74
CA THR A 306 13.91 14.89 -9.70
C THR A 306 13.00 16.10 -9.47
N THR A 307 11.75 15.87 -9.08
CA THR A 307 10.74 16.91 -8.88
C THR A 307 10.81 17.56 -7.50
N GLN A 308 11.42 16.85 -6.52
CA GLN A 308 11.59 17.33 -5.15
C GLN A 308 13.04 17.14 -4.67
N PRO A 309 14.02 17.90 -5.22
CA PRO A 309 15.44 17.69 -4.92
C PRO A 309 15.83 17.91 -3.46
N GLY A 310 15.03 18.67 -2.71
CA GLY A 310 15.26 18.98 -1.29
C GLY A 310 14.94 17.82 -0.34
N LEU A 311 14.32 16.73 -0.81
CA LEU A 311 14.10 15.55 0.02
C LEU A 311 15.42 14.78 0.26
N PRO A 312 15.60 14.18 1.46
CA PRO A 312 16.88 13.60 1.87
C PRO A 312 17.30 12.39 1.01
N GLY A 313 16.35 11.67 0.42
CA GLY A 313 16.65 10.49 -0.40
C GLY A 313 16.89 9.21 0.41
N THR A 314 17.39 8.21 -0.29
CA THR A 314 17.97 6.99 0.29
C THR A 314 19.47 6.94 0.02
N LEU A 315 20.29 6.83 1.06
CA LEU A 315 21.72 6.59 0.96
C LEU A 315 22.01 5.08 1.04
N VAL A 316 22.66 4.55 0.02
CA VAL A 316 23.18 3.18 -0.03
C VAL A 316 24.71 3.22 0.10
N SER A 317 25.23 2.61 1.15
CA SER A 317 26.68 2.63 1.44
C SER A 317 27.16 1.33 2.09
N ARG A 318 28.41 1.30 2.58
CA ARG A 318 28.91 0.17 3.39
C ARG A 318 28.28 0.18 4.79
N ASP A 319 27.99 1.37 5.32
CA ASP A 319 27.30 1.55 6.59
C ASP A 319 25.78 1.64 6.34
N ALA A 320 25.03 0.79 7.05
CA ALA A 320 23.58 0.71 6.95
C ALA A 320 22.87 1.67 7.91
N GLY A 321 23.60 2.52 8.65
CA GLY A 321 23.08 3.40 9.69
C GLY A 321 22.73 2.69 11.00
N SER A 322 22.46 1.38 10.96
CA SER A 322 22.25 0.51 12.12
C SER A 322 22.46 -0.96 11.75
N ASP A 323 23.14 -1.72 12.62
CA ASP A 323 23.33 -3.19 12.53
C ASP A 323 22.36 -3.96 13.45
N ALA A 324 21.33 -3.27 13.96
CA ALA A 324 20.31 -3.87 14.81
C ALA A 324 19.41 -4.83 14.02
N PRO A 325 19.05 -6.00 14.59
CA PRO A 325 18.13 -6.91 13.92
C PRO A 325 16.75 -6.29 13.71
N ARG A 326 16.34 -6.19 12.45
CA ARG A 326 15.03 -5.65 12.07
C ARG A 326 14.69 -5.90 10.61
N VAL A 327 13.40 -5.93 10.32
CA VAL A 327 12.89 -5.82 8.95
C VAL A 327 12.97 -4.36 8.53
N LYS A 328 13.56 -4.10 7.36
CA LYS A 328 13.66 -2.75 6.76
C LYS A 328 12.64 -2.56 5.65
N ALA A 329 12.39 -3.60 4.85
CA ALA A 329 11.44 -3.53 3.76
C ALA A 329 10.63 -4.81 3.59
N ILE A 330 9.44 -4.66 3.01
CA ILE A 330 8.51 -5.74 2.68
C ILE A 330 8.05 -5.51 1.26
N SER A 331 8.31 -6.47 0.38
CA SER A 331 7.98 -6.35 -1.05
C SER A 331 7.09 -7.51 -1.51
N GLY A 332 6.29 -7.25 -2.53
CA GLY A 332 5.44 -8.23 -3.19
C GLY A 332 5.81 -8.37 -4.66
N ARG A 333 5.84 -9.60 -5.17
CA ARG A 333 5.90 -9.91 -6.61
C ARG A 333 4.69 -10.75 -7.01
N THR A 334 4.11 -10.43 -8.15
CA THR A 334 2.91 -11.08 -8.69
C THR A 334 3.24 -11.87 -9.95
N ARG A 335 2.35 -12.79 -10.35
CA ARG A 335 2.46 -13.56 -11.60
C ARG A 335 3.68 -14.49 -11.63
N VAL A 336 4.10 -14.98 -10.47
CA VAL A 336 5.21 -15.93 -10.37
C VAL A 336 4.67 -17.33 -10.69
N THR A 337 5.47 -18.16 -11.36
CA THR A 337 5.14 -19.57 -11.59
C THR A 337 5.87 -20.43 -10.58
N LEU A 338 5.15 -21.30 -9.88
CA LEU A 338 5.70 -22.26 -8.94
C LEU A 338 5.73 -23.65 -9.56
N VAL A 339 6.87 -24.33 -9.45
CA VAL A 339 7.08 -25.70 -9.94
C VAL A 339 7.46 -26.57 -8.75
N SER A 340 6.62 -27.54 -8.42
CA SER A 340 6.89 -28.56 -7.40
C SER A 340 7.28 -29.87 -8.07
N MET A 341 8.39 -30.45 -7.62
CA MET A 341 8.99 -31.68 -8.13
C MET A 341 9.03 -32.69 -7.00
N GLU A 342 8.15 -33.69 -7.04
CA GLU A 342 8.00 -34.70 -5.99
C GLU A 342 8.56 -36.05 -6.45
N THR A 343 9.43 -36.66 -5.65
CA THR A 343 9.95 -38.01 -5.89
C THR A 343 10.31 -38.72 -4.59
N LEU A 344 9.90 -39.99 -4.47
CA LEU A 344 10.25 -40.85 -3.34
C LEU A 344 11.74 -41.22 -3.33
N GLY A 345 12.42 -41.12 -4.49
CA GLY A 345 13.81 -41.53 -4.67
C GLY A 345 14.85 -40.44 -4.44
N MET A 346 14.47 -39.26 -3.96
CA MET A 346 15.44 -38.16 -3.70
C MET A 346 16.39 -38.47 -2.55
N TRP A 347 15.90 -39.21 -1.55
CA TRP A 347 16.68 -39.65 -0.41
C TRP A 347 17.71 -40.69 -0.89
N GLN A 348 18.99 -40.31 -0.95
CA GLN A 348 20.16 -41.09 -1.42
C GLN A 348 20.45 -41.12 -2.94
N ALA A 349 19.67 -40.45 -3.79
CA ALA A 349 20.00 -40.35 -5.23
C ALA A 349 21.00 -39.21 -5.52
N VAL A 350 22.23 -39.57 -5.89
CA VAL A 350 23.24 -38.62 -6.33
C VAL A 350 22.81 -38.00 -7.68
N GLY A 351 22.77 -36.67 -7.75
CA GLY A 351 22.60 -35.95 -9.01
C GLY A 351 21.16 -35.58 -9.40
N PHE A 352 20.13 -35.89 -8.60
CA PHE A 352 18.75 -35.50 -8.91
C PHE A 352 18.60 -33.98 -9.13
N LEU A 353 19.07 -33.16 -8.18
CA LEU A 353 19.02 -31.70 -8.29
C LEU A 353 19.79 -31.17 -9.51
N ALA A 354 20.94 -31.80 -9.84
CA ALA A 354 21.73 -31.42 -11.00
C ALA A 354 20.99 -31.70 -12.31
N SER A 355 20.33 -32.87 -12.41
CA SER A 355 19.50 -33.23 -13.56
C SER A 355 18.26 -32.35 -13.68
N ALA A 356 17.58 -32.08 -12.56
CA ALA A 356 16.42 -31.20 -12.54
C ALA A 356 16.79 -29.77 -12.97
N PHE A 357 17.83 -29.16 -12.39
CA PHE A 357 18.29 -27.82 -12.76
C PHE A 357 18.87 -27.75 -14.18
N ARG A 358 19.40 -28.84 -14.73
CA ARG A 358 19.77 -28.92 -16.15
C ARG A 358 18.56 -28.70 -17.06
N CYS A 359 17.41 -29.29 -16.75
CA CYS A 359 16.19 -29.10 -17.54
C CYS A 359 15.77 -27.62 -17.63
N PHE A 360 15.91 -26.86 -16.53
CA PHE A 360 15.66 -25.42 -16.55
C PHE A 360 16.72 -24.68 -17.38
N ALA A 361 18.00 -25.00 -17.21
CA ALA A 361 19.10 -24.37 -17.94
C ALA A 361 19.03 -24.59 -19.45
N ASP A 362 18.70 -25.81 -19.90
CA ASP A 362 18.58 -26.17 -21.33
C ASP A 362 17.43 -25.40 -22.02
N LEU A 363 16.40 -25.03 -21.26
CA LEU A 363 15.29 -24.17 -21.70
C LEU A 363 15.55 -22.68 -21.47
N GLY A 364 16.71 -22.30 -20.94
CA GLY A 364 17.07 -20.91 -20.64
C GLY A 364 16.25 -20.29 -19.52
N LEU A 365 15.69 -21.10 -18.61
CA LEU A 365 14.88 -20.65 -17.48
C LEU A 365 15.74 -20.40 -16.24
N SER A 366 15.70 -19.18 -15.72
CA SER A 366 16.30 -18.76 -14.46
C SER A 366 15.37 -19.06 -13.29
N ILE A 367 15.88 -19.76 -12.29
CA ILE A 367 15.19 -20.04 -11.03
C ILE A 367 15.41 -18.89 -10.05
N ASP A 368 14.39 -18.54 -9.28
CA ASP A 368 14.39 -17.42 -8.34
C ASP A 368 14.45 -17.89 -6.87
N LEU A 369 13.42 -18.60 -6.38
CA LEU A 369 13.40 -19.21 -5.05
C LEU A 369 13.49 -20.73 -5.15
N VAL A 370 14.09 -21.33 -4.12
CA VAL A 370 14.17 -22.78 -3.95
C VAL A 370 13.81 -23.13 -2.51
N SER A 371 13.00 -24.17 -2.34
CA SER A 371 12.73 -24.85 -1.08
C SER A 371 12.77 -26.36 -1.28
N THR A 372 13.34 -27.07 -0.32
CA THR A 372 13.55 -28.53 -0.41
C THR A 372 13.05 -29.21 0.85
N SER A 373 12.39 -30.36 0.70
CA SER A 373 12.17 -31.36 1.75
C SER A 373 12.89 -32.67 1.37
N GLU A 374 12.70 -33.73 2.15
CA GLU A 374 13.28 -35.05 1.91
C GLU A 374 12.84 -35.67 0.57
N SER A 375 11.66 -35.32 0.07
CA SER A 375 11.05 -35.92 -1.13
C SER A 375 10.48 -34.90 -2.13
N ASN A 376 10.56 -33.60 -1.86
CA ASN A 376 10.01 -32.56 -2.72
C ASN A 376 10.97 -31.39 -2.89
N VAL A 377 11.05 -30.87 -4.10
CA VAL A 377 11.77 -29.62 -4.42
C VAL A 377 10.78 -28.69 -5.07
N THR A 378 10.58 -27.53 -4.46
CA THR A 378 9.70 -26.49 -4.99
C THR A 378 10.54 -25.29 -5.38
N VAL A 379 10.33 -24.80 -6.60
CA VAL A 379 11.05 -23.66 -7.15
C VAL A 379 10.09 -22.63 -7.73
N THR A 380 10.53 -21.38 -7.81
CA THR A 380 9.79 -20.31 -8.49
C THR A 380 10.52 -19.84 -9.75
N LEU A 381 9.73 -19.45 -10.75
CA LEU A 381 10.18 -18.83 -11.98
C LEU A 381 9.58 -17.42 -12.08
N ASP A 382 10.45 -16.42 -12.24
CA ASP A 382 10.03 -15.03 -12.39
C ASP A 382 9.81 -14.69 -13.88
N PRO A 383 8.61 -14.24 -14.30
CA PRO A 383 8.36 -13.82 -15.68
C PRO A 383 9.13 -12.55 -16.08
N GLY A 384 9.63 -11.77 -15.12
CA GLY A 384 10.53 -10.64 -15.35
C GLY A 384 11.94 -11.06 -15.77
N ALA A 385 12.35 -12.28 -15.47
CA ALA A 385 13.63 -12.85 -15.90
C ALA A 385 13.48 -13.83 -17.07
N ASN A 386 12.30 -14.43 -17.22
CA ASN A 386 12.04 -15.54 -18.13
C ASN A 386 10.94 -15.20 -19.15
N ALA A 387 11.16 -15.52 -20.42
CA ALA A 387 10.09 -15.54 -21.41
C ALA A 387 9.27 -16.83 -21.22
N ILE A 388 8.32 -16.79 -20.29
CA ILE A 388 7.48 -17.94 -19.96
C ILE A 388 6.23 -17.90 -20.85
N ASP A 389 6.14 -18.83 -21.78
CA ASP A 389 4.93 -19.11 -22.56
C ASP A 389 4.43 -20.54 -22.30
N ALA A 390 3.20 -20.82 -22.76
CA ALA A 390 2.58 -22.13 -22.57
C ALA A 390 3.39 -23.28 -23.20
N ALA A 391 4.10 -23.01 -24.31
CA ALA A 391 4.93 -23.99 -24.99
C ALA A 391 6.18 -24.35 -24.16
N THR A 392 6.84 -23.35 -23.57
CA THR A 392 8.02 -23.51 -22.72
C THR A 392 7.68 -24.23 -21.43
N LEU A 393 6.54 -23.90 -20.80
CA LEU A 393 6.06 -24.61 -19.61
C LEU A 393 5.70 -26.07 -19.91
N ALA A 394 5.09 -26.35 -21.06
CA ALA A 394 4.80 -27.72 -21.50
C ALA A 394 6.09 -28.52 -21.74
N ALA A 395 7.09 -27.90 -22.38
CA ALA A 395 8.40 -28.51 -22.60
C ALA A 395 9.14 -28.79 -21.28
N LEU A 396 9.10 -27.85 -20.33
CA LEU A 396 9.67 -28.01 -18.99
C LEU A 396 8.99 -29.16 -18.25
N ARG A 397 7.66 -29.21 -18.25
CA ARG A 397 6.88 -30.30 -17.66
C ARG A 397 7.30 -31.65 -18.23
N ALA A 398 7.33 -31.79 -19.55
CA ALA A 398 7.71 -33.03 -20.22
C ALA A 398 9.17 -33.47 -19.94
N ALA A 399 10.08 -32.51 -19.73
CA ALA A 399 11.47 -32.80 -19.35
C ALA A 399 11.57 -33.30 -17.90
N LEU A 400 10.90 -32.62 -16.97
CA LEU A 400 10.91 -32.94 -15.53
C LEU A 400 10.11 -34.20 -15.18
N GLU A 401 9.03 -34.50 -15.91
CA GLU A 401 8.20 -35.70 -15.71
C GLU A 401 8.95 -37.02 -15.99
N LYS A 402 10.09 -36.95 -16.68
CA LYS A 402 11.02 -38.10 -16.85
C LYS A 402 11.77 -38.44 -15.55
N LEU A 403 11.83 -37.49 -14.61
CA LEU A 403 12.65 -37.58 -13.40
C LEU A 403 11.79 -37.67 -12.12
N CYS A 404 10.62 -37.04 -12.11
CA CYS A 404 9.78 -36.87 -10.93
C CYS A 404 8.32 -36.56 -11.29
N ARG A 405 7.43 -36.53 -10.30
CA ARG A 405 6.07 -36.01 -10.47
C ARG A 405 6.09 -34.49 -10.40
N VAL A 406 5.48 -33.83 -11.38
CA VAL A 406 5.56 -32.36 -11.53
C VAL A 406 4.19 -31.71 -11.34
N LYS A 407 4.12 -30.73 -10.43
CA LYS A 407 2.97 -29.82 -10.28
C LYS A 407 3.42 -28.40 -10.61
N ILE A 408 2.75 -27.76 -11.56
CA ILE A 408 2.98 -26.35 -11.91
C ILE A 408 1.76 -25.56 -11.45
N ILE A 409 1.99 -24.49 -10.70
CA ILE A 409 0.97 -23.54 -10.25
C ILE A 409 1.35 -22.17 -10.82
N GLU A 410 0.50 -21.63 -11.67
CA GLU A 410 0.69 -20.31 -12.28
C GLU A 410 0.08 -19.22 -11.39
N ASN A 411 0.51 -17.98 -11.59
CA ASN A 411 -0.02 -16.77 -10.93
C ASN A 411 0.06 -16.73 -9.40
N VAL A 412 1.04 -17.41 -8.79
CA VAL A 412 1.29 -17.22 -7.37
C VAL A 412 1.97 -15.87 -7.09
N GLU A 413 1.90 -15.43 -5.84
CA GLU A 413 2.52 -14.20 -5.38
C GLU A 413 3.60 -14.47 -4.33
N VAL A 414 4.69 -13.72 -4.38
CA VAL A 414 5.81 -13.82 -3.45
C VAL A 414 5.80 -12.59 -2.55
N VAL A 415 5.80 -12.79 -1.23
CA VAL A 415 6.02 -11.76 -0.23
C VAL A 415 7.40 -11.95 0.38
N SER A 416 8.25 -10.93 0.31
CA SER A 416 9.63 -10.98 0.80
C SER A 416 9.83 -9.95 1.91
N LEU A 417 10.30 -10.40 3.06
CA LEU A 417 10.77 -9.59 4.17
C LEU A 417 12.28 -9.39 4.01
N VAL A 418 12.72 -8.15 3.88
CA VAL A 418 14.12 -7.80 3.71
C VAL A 418 14.60 -6.93 4.87
N GLY A 419 15.76 -7.23 5.42
CA GLY A 419 16.31 -6.50 6.55
C GLY A 419 17.62 -7.11 7.02
N GLN A 420 17.89 -7.02 8.32
CA GLN A 420 19.14 -7.44 8.91
C GLN A 420 18.88 -8.44 10.04
N LYS A 421 19.63 -9.55 10.04
CA LYS A 421 19.54 -10.61 11.06
C LYS A 421 18.11 -11.14 11.22
N ILE A 422 17.44 -11.41 10.10
CA ILE A 422 16.00 -11.74 10.03
C ILE A 422 15.64 -12.91 10.96
N ARG A 423 16.49 -13.93 11.08
CA ARG A 423 16.31 -15.07 11.99
C ARG A 423 15.99 -14.65 13.42
N SER A 424 16.64 -13.61 13.91
CA SER A 424 16.46 -13.16 15.29
C SER A 424 15.14 -12.41 15.51
N VAL A 425 14.51 -11.89 14.47
CA VAL A 425 13.21 -11.20 14.54
C VAL A 425 12.03 -12.08 14.12
N LEU A 426 12.26 -13.35 13.75
CA LEU A 426 11.20 -14.29 13.36
C LEU A 426 10.10 -14.43 14.43
N HIS A 427 10.46 -14.38 15.71
CA HIS A 427 9.50 -14.45 16.82
C HIS A 427 8.48 -13.30 16.81
N GLN A 428 8.83 -12.15 16.22
CA GLN A 428 7.95 -10.98 16.09
C GLN A 428 6.97 -11.13 14.94
N ILE A 429 7.22 -12.05 14.01
CA ILE A 429 6.35 -12.36 12.87
C ILE A 429 5.20 -13.30 13.30
N GLY A 430 5.30 -13.92 14.48
CA GLY A 430 4.29 -14.80 15.08
C GLY A 430 2.84 -14.34 14.87
N PRO A 431 2.45 -13.13 15.34
CA PRO A 431 1.10 -12.60 15.15
C PRO A 431 0.71 -12.36 13.69
N ALA A 432 1.67 -12.10 12.81
CA ALA A 432 1.38 -11.98 11.37
C ALA A 432 1.14 -13.35 10.72
N PHE A 433 1.59 -14.46 11.34
CA PHE A 433 1.24 -15.78 10.84
C PHE A 433 -0.25 -16.11 11.02
N ASP A 434 -0.98 -15.39 11.87
CA ASP A 434 -2.44 -15.52 11.98
C ASP A 434 -3.15 -15.16 10.67
N VAL A 435 -2.54 -14.29 9.85
CA VAL A 435 -3.04 -13.99 8.49
C VAL A 435 -3.04 -15.23 7.58
N PHE A 436 -2.23 -16.24 7.88
CA PHE A 436 -2.17 -17.49 7.11
C PHE A 436 -3.10 -18.59 7.63
N GLN A 437 -3.89 -18.36 8.69
CA GLN A 437 -4.88 -19.36 9.15
C GLN A 437 -5.92 -19.69 8.07
N GLU A 438 -6.16 -18.77 7.13
CA GLU A 438 -7.12 -18.92 6.03
C GLU A 438 -6.46 -19.32 4.68
N LEU A 439 -5.12 -19.45 4.60
CA LEU A 439 -4.41 -19.46 3.30
C LEU A 439 -3.30 -20.53 3.22
N PRO A 440 -3.24 -21.31 2.11
CA PRO A 440 -2.14 -22.25 1.90
C PRO A 440 -0.85 -21.52 1.51
N ILE A 441 0.21 -21.68 2.33
CA ILE A 441 1.58 -21.28 1.95
C ILE A 441 2.16 -22.37 1.06
N HIS A 442 2.57 -22.02 -0.16
CA HIS A 442 3.12 -22.99 -1.10
C HIS A 442 4.63 -23.20 -0.94
N LEU A 443 5.36 -22.16 -0.54
CA LEU A 443 6.80 -22.19 -0.38
C LEU A 443 7.22 -21.13 0.64
N MET A 444 8.19 -21.48 1.49
CA MET A 444 8.91 -20.52 2.33
C MET A 444 10.40 -20.75 2.12
N SER A 445 11.15 -19.69 1.84
CA SER A 445 12.59 -19.74 1.60
C SER A 445 13.29 -18.64 2.35
N GLN A 446 14.29 -19.01 3.15
CA GLN A 446 15.07 -18.09 3.96
C GLN A 446 16.50 -18.02 3.43
N ALA A 447 16.97 -16.81 3.14
CA ALA A 447 18.31 -16.63 2.58
C ALA A 447 19.39 -16.98 3.62
N ALA A 448 20.46 -17.65 3.17
CA ALA A 448 21.61 -17.97 4.02
C ALA A 448 22.33 -16.71 4.55
N SER A 449 22.23 -15.60 3.83
CA SER A 449 22.73 -14.28 4.21
C SER A 449 22.01 -13.65 5.41
N ASP A 450 20.89 -14.23 5.85
CA ASP A 450 20.05 -13.72 6.93
C ASP A 450 19.48 -12.30 6.69
N LEU A 451 19.40 -11.92 5.41
CA LEU A 451 18.86 -10.63 4.96
C LEU A 451 17.42 -10.72 4.44
N ASN A 452 16.95 -11.92 4.10
CA ASN A 452 15.69 -12.11 3.37
C ASN A 452 14.96 -13.38 3.86
N LEU A 453 13.64 -13.25 4.07
CA LEU A 453 12.69 -14.36 4.18
C LEU A 453 11.58 -14.14 3.16
N SER A 454 11.36 -15.10 2.27
CA SER A 454 10.33 -15.02 1.24
C SER A 454 9.30 -16.13 1.40
N ILE A 455 8.04 -15.79 1.18
CA ILE A 455 6.86 -16.65 1.34
C ILE A 455 6.04 -16.57 0.06
N VAL A 456 5.58 -17.72 -0.44
CA VAL A 456 4.75 -17.82 -1.64
C VAL A 456 3.32 -18.14 -1.25
N VAL A 457 2.40 -17.29 -1.70
CA VAL A 457 0.96 -17.33 -1.41
C VAL A 457 0.15 -17.34 -2.72
N GLU A 458 -1.14 -17.65 -2.62
CA GLU A 458 -2.07 -17.59 -3.75
C GLU A 458 -2.27 -16.16 -4.28
N GLU A 459 -2.77 -16.06 -5.52
CA GLU A 459 -3.06 -14.79 -6.19
C GLU A 459 -4.01 -13.90 -5.37
N GLY A 460 -3.71 -12.60 -5.31
CA GLY A 460 -4.53 -11.61 -4.60
C GLY A 460 -4.30 -11.52 -3.09
N GLN A 461 -3.48 -12.38 -2.50
CA GLN A 461 -3.26 -12.42 -1.04
C GLN A 461 -2.08 -11.58 -0.56
N SER A 462 -1.08 -11.32 -1.42
CA SER A 462 0.14 -10.60 -1.03
C SER A 462 -0.15 -9.24 -0.43
N ARG A 463 -1.18 -8.52 -0.91
CA ARG A 463 -1.53 -7.20 -0.39
C ARG A 463 -1.92 -7.22 1.09
N ARG A 464 -2.79 -8.15 1.50
CA ARG A 464 -3.25 -8.30 2.89
C ARG A 464 -2.08 -8.67 3.79
N VAL A 465 -1.26 -9.62 3.33
CA VAL A 465 -0.08 -10.11 4.06
C VAL A 465 0.98 -9.01 4.22
N ILE A 466 1.31 -8.28 3.15
CA ILE A 466 2.27 -7.17 3.18
C ILE A 466 1.78 -6.07 4.13
N GLN A 467 0.50 -5.73 4.09
CA GLN A 467 -0.05 -4.69 4.95
C GLN A 467 0.02 -5.09 6.44
N ALA A 468 -0.42 -6.30 6.78
CA ALA A 468 -0.35 -6.80 8.15
C ALA A 468 1.09 -6.92 8.67
N LEU A 469 2.00 -7.46 7.86
CA LEU A 469 3.42 -7.55 8.23
C LEU A 469 4.06 -6.17 8.37
N HIS A 470 3.69 -5.21 7.53
CA HIS A 470 4.20 -3.85 7.60
C HIS A 470 3.70 -3.12 8.85
N GLU A 471 2.42 -3.25 9.18
CA GLU A 471 1.82 -2.72 10.41
C GLU A 471 2.46 -3.33 11.67
N LEU A 472 2.83 -4.61 11.64
CA LEU A 472 3.44 -5.28 12.77
C LEU A 472 4.94 -4.97 12.93
N LEU A 473 5.69 -4.94 11.83
CA LEU A 473 7.16 -4.96 11.84
C LEU A 473 7.80 -3.60 11.53
N VAL A 474 7.09 -2.71 10.85
CA VAL A 474 7.66 -1.45 10.33
C VAL A 474 6.94 -0.21 10.85
N GLN A 475 5.60 -0.21 10.96
CA GLN A 475 4.88 0.94 11.54
C GLN A 475 5.37 1.35 12.94
N PRO A 476 5.68 0.42 13.87
CA PRO A 476 6.16 0.77 15.22
C PRO A 476 7.58 1.38 15.24
N ALA A 477 8.27 1.43 14.10
CA ALA A 477 9.62 2.00 14.04
C ALA A 477 9.55 3.52 14.09
N ARG A 478 10.20 4.12 15.11
CA ARG A 478 10.42 5.57 15.20
C ARG A 478 11.24 6.06 14.00
N GLN A 479 11.09 7.35 13.64
CA GLN A 479 12.03 7.96 12.71
C GLN A 479 13.43 7.90 13.33
N ASP A 480 14.37 7.30 12.60
CA ASP A 480 15.75 7.11 13.05
C ASP A 480 16.72 7.30 11.86
N ALA A 481 17.93 6.77 11.98
CA ALA A 481 18.93 6.82 10.92
C ALA A 481 18.56 5.98 9.68
N VAL A 482 17.67 4.99 9.82
CA VAL A 482 17.24 4.07 8.77
C VAL A 482 15.85 4.43 8.26
N PHE A 483 14.88 4.70 9.15
CA PHE A 483 13.51 5.02 8.78
C PHE A 483 13.26 6.53 8.82
N GLY A 484 12.84 7.06 7.69
CA GLY A 484 12.41 8.44 7.50
C GLY A 484 10.90 8.62 7.61
N PRO A 485 10.39 9.75 7.08
CA PRO A 485 8.95 10.04 7.08
C PRO A 485 8.16 8.99 6.27
N THR A 486 6.88 8.89 6.58
CA THR A 486 5.95 8.06 5.81
C THR A 486 5.67 8.68 4.44
N TRP A 487 5.19 7.87 3.51
CA TRP A 487 4.76 8.35 2.20
C TRP A 487 3.60 9.34 2.30
N GLU A 488 2.70 9.18 3.28
CA GLU A 488 1.66 10.17 3.62
C GLU A 488 2.30 11.51 4.01
N GLU A 489 3.23 11.51 4.97
CA GLU A 489 3.94 12.72 5.42
C GLU A 489 4.70 13.42 4.29
N LEU A 490 5.31 12.66 3.37
CA LEU A 490 6.03 13.21 2.20
C LEU A 490 5.10 13.79 1.14
N ARG A 491 3.90 13.22 0.95
CA ARG A 491 2.89 13.74 0.01
C ARG A 491 2.11 14.92 0.56
N GLU A 492 1.93 14.97 1.87
CA GLU A 492 1.26 16.08 2.57
C GLU A 492 2.13 17.36 2.64
N ALA A 493 3.42 17.28 2.26
CA ALA A 493 4.31 18.42 2.19
C ALA A 493 4.05 19.38 0.99
N ALA A 494 2.97 19.21 0.23
CA ALA A 494 2.52 20.18 -0.78
C ALA A 494 0.98 20.21 -0.93
N PRO A 495 0.38 21.39 -1.18
CA PRO A 495 0.32 22.55 -0.28
C PRO A 495 -0.62 22.28 0.91
N ALA A 496 -0.55 23.13 1.95
CA ALA A 496 -1.44 23.05 3.12
C ALA A 496 -2.91 22.83 2.69
N PRO A 497 -3.61 21.82 3.22
CA PRO A 497 -5.04 21.69 2.98
C PRO A 497 -5.70 23.02 3.35
N ALA A 498 -6.69 23.45 2.55
CA ALA A 498 -7.65 24.44 3.01
C ALA A 498 -8.04 24.05 4.45
N SER A 499 -7.85 24.96 5.42
CA SER A 499 -7.90 24.66 6.85
C SER A 499 -9.04 23.70 7.15
N LEU A 500 -8.72 22.45 7.53
CA LEU A 500 -9.74 21.48 7.90
C LEU A 500 -10.60 22.13 8.99
N PRO A 501 -11.94 22.07 8.89
CA PRO A 501 -12.80 22.69 9.87
C PRO A 501 -12.45 22.16 11.26
N GLU A 502 -12.19 23.06 12.19
CA GLU A 502 -11.84 22.72 13.57
C GLU A 502 -12.96 21.84 14.17
N PRO A 503 -12.68 20.65 14.71
CA PRO A 503 -13.75 19.78 15.20
C PRO A 503 -14.39 20.34 16.46
N TRP A 504 -15.60 19.86 16.75
CA TRP A 504 -16.42 20.37 17.85
C TRP A 504 -15.69 20.36 19.19
N TRP A 505 -14.89 19.33 19.46
CA TRP A 505 -14.17 19.17 20.73
C TRP A 505 -13.02 20.16 20.89
N ALA A 506 -12.42 20.63 19.80
CA ALA A 506 -11.43 21.70 19.84
C ALA A 506 -12.12 23.06 20.08
N ARG A 507 -13.28 23.30 19.45
CA ARG A 507 -14.11 24.49 19.71
C ARG A 507 -14.63 24.55 21.16
N ARG A 508 -14.96 23.39 21.75
CA ARG A 508 -15.43 23.26 23.15
C ARG A 508 -14.32 22.88 24.14
N ARG A 509 -13.05 23.10 23.81
CA ARG A 509 -11.90 22.66 24.64
C ARG A 509 -11.98 23.11 26.10
N ALA A 510 -12.43 24.33 26.37
CA ALA A 510 -12.47 24.88 27.72
C ALA A 510 -13.48 24.12 28.61
N GLU A 511 -14.62 23.75 28.03
CA GLU A 511 -15.64 22.95 28.70
C GLU A 511 -15.15 21.52 28.94
N LEU A 512 -14.50 20.90 27.95
CA LEU A 512 -13.92 19.57 28.05
C LEU A 512 -12.81 19.48 29.11
N ILE A 513 -11.94 20.47 29.18
CA ILE A 513 -10.92 20.59 30.24
C ILE A 513 -11.59 20.73 31.61
N GLY A 514 -12.64 21.54 31.72
CA GLY A 514 -13.42 21.68 32.96
C GLY A 514 -14.11 20.38 33.41
N LEU A 515 -14.57 19.56 32.47
CA LEU A 515 -15.14 18.23 32.77
C LEU A 515 -14.06 17.26 33.25
N ALA A 516 -12.89 17.23 32.61
CA ALA A 516 -11.77 16.40 33.03
C ALA A 516 -11.28 16.76 34.44
N ALA A 517 -11.28 18.05 34.81
CA ALA A 517 -10.95 18.49 36.17
C ALA A 517 -11.90 17.94 37.25
N ARG A 518 -13.18 17.68 36.92
CA ARG A 518 -14.18 17.15 37.86
C ARG A 518 -14.19 15.62 37.95
N HIS A 519 -13.94 14.94 36.84
CA HIS A 519 -14.16 13.49 36.73
C HIS A 519 -12.89 12.68 36.46
N SER A 520 -11.73 13.33 36.25
CA SER A 520 -10.45 12.78 35.78
C SER A 520 -10.50 12.15 34.37
N SER A 521 -11.58 11.46 34.02
CA SER A 521 -11.93 11.01 32.68
C SER A 521 -13.44 10.94 32.48
N ALA A 522 -13.92 11.28 31.28
CA ALA A 522 -15.33 11.22 30.92
C ALA A 522 -15.52 10.95 29.42
N TYR A 523 -16.51 10.15 29.07
CA TYR A 523 -17.10 10.17 27.73
C TYR A 523 -17.98 11.42 27.62
N VAL A 524 -17.72 12.24 26.59
CA VAL A 524 -18.48 13.45 26.34
C VAL A 524 -19.10 13.37 24.95
N TYR A 525 -20.43 13.48 24.90
CA TYR A 525 -21.23 13.43 23.67
C TYR A 525 -21.78 14.81 23.32
N ASP A 526 -21.44 15.32 22.15
CA ASP A 526 -21.95 16.59 21.62
C ASP A 526 -23.26 16.35 20.87
N LEU A 527 -24.38 16.75 21.47
CA LEU A 527 -25.72 16.46 20.91
C LEU A 527 -25.99 17.22 19.61
N GLU A 528 -25.32 18.36 19.40
CA GLU A 528 -25.38 19.09 18.13
C GLU A 528 -24.78 18.28 16.98
N SER A 529 -23.63 17.65 17.20
CA SER A 529 -22.99 16.76 16.22
C SER A 529 -23.86 15.54 15.90
N VAL A 530 -24.56 14.98 16.89
CA VAL A 530 -25.55 13.90 16.68
C VAL A 530 -26.70 14.37 15.79
N ARG A 531 -27.33 15.51 16.12
CA ARG A 531 -28.41 16.11 15.31
C ARG A 531 -27.95 16.38 13.88
N ALA A 532 -26.74 16.90 13.71
CA ALA A 532 -26.17 17.18 12.39
C ALA A 532 -25.95 15.88 11.58
N ALA A 533 -25.49 14.79 12.20
CA ALA A 533 -25.34 13.51 11.54
C ALA A 533 -26.68 12.92 11.11
N ILE A 534 -27.70 13.01 11.98
CA ILE A 534 -29.06 12.59 11.67
C ILE A 534 -29.62 13.41 10.50
N ALA A 535 -29.47 14.73 10.51
CA ALA A 535 -29.96 15.62 9.46
C ALA A 535 -29.33 15.29 8.10
N ARG A 536 -28.01 15.06 8.05
CA ARG A 536 -27.31 14.66 6.81
C ARG A 536 -27.86 13.35 6.25
N LEU A 537 -28.11 12.36 7.10
CA LEU A 537 -28.62 11.07 6.67
C LEU A 537 -30.09 11.14 6.22
N LYS A 538 -30.93 11.90 6.94
CA LYS A 538 -32.34 12.10 6.56
C LYS A 538 -32.51 12.86 5.23
N ALA A 539 -31.48 13.59 4.79
CA ALA A 539 -31.48 14.25 3.49
C ALA A 539 -31.33 13.27 2.30
N VAL A 540 -31.10 11.97 2.55
CA VAL A 540 -31.06 10.94 1.52
C VAL A 540 -32.49 10.53 1.12
N PRO A 541 -32.98 10.88 -0.09
CA PRO A 541 -34.41 10.84 -0.42
C PRO A 541 -34.99 9.43 -0.61
N ALA A 542 -34.14 8.45 -0.92
CA ALA A 542 -34.57 7.08 -1.22
C ALA A 542 -34.84 6.22 0.03
N LEU A 543 -34.52 6.71 1.23
CA LEU A 543 -34.69 5.98 2.48
C LEU A 543 -36.11 6.14 3.02
N GLY A 544 -36.81 5.02 3.22
CA GLY A 544 -38.09 5.01 3.91
C GLY A 544 -37.94 5.06 5.43
N ARG A 545 -36.92 4.36 5.96
CA ARG A 545 -36.68 4.29 7.40
C ARG A 545 -35.21 4.26 7.75
N VAL A 546 -34.90 4.89 8.88
CA VAL A 546 -33.59 4.83 9.53
C VAL A 546 -33.79 4.36 10.97
N LEU A 547 -33.08 3.31 11.33
CA LEU A 547 -33.08 2.69 12.65
C LEU A 547 -31.72 2.92 13.30
N PHE A 548 -31.69 3.55 14.46
CA PHE A 548 -30.44 3.69 15.20
C PHE A 548 -30.09 2.36 15.87
N ALA A 549 -29.02 1.71 15.40
CA ALA A 549 -28.49 0.50 16.02
C ALA A 549 -27.93 0.83 17.42
N MET A 550 -28.73 0.58 18.45
CA MET A 550 -28.49 1.13 19.79
C MET A 550 -27.25 0.52 20.48
N LYS A 551 -26.84 -0.69 20.07
CA LYS A 551 -25.56 -1.29 20.46
C LYS A 551 -24.35 -0.38 20.22
N ALA A 552 -24.45 0.61 19.34
CA ALA A 552 -23.41 1.62 19.14
C ALA A 552 -23.28 2.57 20.35
N ASN A 553 -24.39 3.03 20.92
CA ASN A 553 -24.44 3.91 22.08
C ASN A 553 -25.86 3.91 22.70
N SER A 554 -26.01 3.53 23.98
CA SER A 554 -27.31 3.45 24.67
C SER A 554 -27.55 4.59 25.67
N ASN A 555 -26.81 5.70 25.54
CA ASN A 555 -26.92 6.83 26.44
C ASN A 555 -28.29 7.54 26.30
N PRO A 556 -29.04 7.77 27.40
CA PRO A 556 -30.38 8.34 27.33
C PRO A 556 -30.50 9.68 26.61
N ALA A 557 -29.48 10.55 26.67
CA ALA A 557 -29.51 11.83 25.98
C ALA A 557 -29.44 11.65 24.46
N VAL A 558 -28.55 10.78 23.98
CA VAL A 558 -28.44 10.42 22.56
C VAL A 558 -29.73 9.80 22.05
N LEU A 559 -30.33 8.87 22.81
CA LEU A 559 -31.58 8.22 22.44
C LEU A 559 -32.75 9.22 22.33
N ARG A 560 -32.79 10.26 23.17
CA ARG A 560 -33.79 11.33 23.07
C ARG A 560 -33.64 12.14 21.78
N GLU A 561 -32.41 12.45 21.35
CA GLU A 561 -32.16 13.13 20.07
C GLU A 561 -32.61 12.27 18.87
N VAL A 562 -32.30 10.97 18.91
CA VAL A 562 -32.75 9.99 17.90
C VAL A 562 -34.27 9.94 17.83
N HIS A 563 -34.94 9.81 18.99
CA HIS A 563 -36.40 9.74 19.05
C HIS A 563 -37.06 11.04 18.56
N ALA A 564 -36.56 12.20 19.00
CA ALA A 564 -37.05 13.52 18.63
C ALA A 564 -36.90 13.79 17.12
N ALA A 565 -35.84 13.27 16.50
CA ALA A 565 -35.64 13.36 15.06
C ALA A 565 -36.53 12.40 14.24
N GLY A 566 -37.30 11.53 14.90
CA GLY A 566 -38.23 10.59 14.28
C GLY A 566 -37.62 9.27 13.82
N LEU A 567 -36.37 8.97 14.18
CA LEU A 567 -35.71 7.70 13.83
C LEU A 567 -36.26 6.55 14.67
N GLY A 568 -36.23 5.32 14.15
CA GLY A 568 -36.50 4.13 14.95
C GLY A 568 -35.26 3.60 15.66
N PHE A 569 -35.40 2.47 16.34
CA PHE A 569 -34.33 1.81 17.08
C PHE A 569 -34.17 0.37 16.59
N GLU A 570 -32.95 0.00 16.24
CA GLU A 570 -32.57 -1.41 16.12
C GLU A 570 -31.98 -1.87 17.46
N CYS A 571 -32.56 -2.94 17.99
CA CYS A 571 -32.22 -3.55 19.27
C CYS A 571 -31.75 -4.98 19.03
N VAL A 572 -30.72 -5.42 19.74
CA VAL A 572 -30.18 -6.79 19.67
C VAL A 572 -30.40 -7.60 20.96
N SER A 573 -30.99 -7.00 22.00
CA SER A 573 -31.36 -7.72 23.24
C SER A 573 -32.66 -7.20 23.88
N PRO A 574 -33.32 -7.99 24.75
CA PRO A 574 -34.44 -7.52 25.57
C PRO A 574 -34.11 -6.30 26.44
N GLY A 575 -32.86 -6.22 26.94
CA GLY A 575 -32.41 -5.07 27.73
C GLY A 575 -32.44 -3.77 26.93
N GLU A 576 -32.09 -3.86 25.65
CA GLU A 576 -32.16 -2.73 24.73
C GLU A 576 -33.61 -2.30 24.47
N ILE A 577 -34.53 -3.24 24.24
CA ILE A 577 -35.96 -2.92 24.09
C ILE A 577 -36.49 -2.25 25.36
N ARG A 578 -36.23 -2.83 26.55
CA ARG A 578 -36.68 -2.24 27.82
C ARG A 578 -36.19 -0.81 27.99
N ARG A 579 -34.92 -0.53 27.67
CA ARG A 579 -34.37 0.82 27.71
C ARG A 579 -35.14 1.81 26.83
N VAL A 580 -35.48 1.41 25.61
CA VAL A 580 -36.29 2.25 24.70
C VAL A 580 -37.68 2.49 25.28
N LEU A 581 -38.34 1.45 25.80
CA LEU A 581 -39.69 1.55 26.35
C LEU A 581 -39.75 2.32 27.68
N GLU A 582 -38.72 2.23 28.51
CA GLU A 582 -38.59 3.01 29.75
C GLU A 582 -38.44 4.50 29.44
N LEU A 583 -37.67 4.85 28.41
CA LEU A 583 -37.47 6.24 28.01
C LEU A 583 -38.66 6.80 27.22
N PHE A 584 -39.34 5.94 26.45
CA PHE A 584 -40.43 6.32 25.55
C PHE A 584 -41.60 5.31 25.68
N PRO A 585 -42.41 5.38 26.77
CA PRO A 585 -43.50 4.42 27.00
C PRO A 585 -44.52 4.35 25.86
N ASP A 586 -44.78 5.51 25.22
CA ASP A 586 -45.76 5.69 24.17
C ASP A 586 -45.17 5.57 22.74
N ILE A 587 -43.93 5.08 22.60
CA ILE A 587 -43.33 4.89 21.28
C ILE A 587 -44.16 3.90 20.45
N ASP A 588 -44.40 4.26 19.19
CA ASP A 588 -44.92 3.32 18.20
C ASP A 588 -44.00 2.10 18.14
N ARG A 589 -44.54 0.91 18.47
CA ARG A 589 -43.80 -0.36 18.46
C ARG A 589 -43.28 -0.70 17.07
N GLY A 590 -43.93 -0.18 16.02
CA GLY A 590 -43.47 -0.25 14.64
C GLY A 590 -42.14 0.48 14.40
N ARG A 591 -41.65 1.34 15.31
CA ARG A 591 -40.33 2.00 15.25
C ARG A 591 -39.22 1.19 15.93
N ILE A 592 -39.49 -0.01 16.43
CA ILE A 592 -38.49 -0.86 17.08
C ILE A 592 -38.32 -2.13 16.24
N LEU A 593 -37.08 -2.40 15.83
CA LEU A 593 -36.66 -3.64 15.17
C LEU A 593 -35.78 -4.44 16.14
N PHE A 594 -36.14 -5.68 16.41
CA PHE A 594 -35.39 -6.60 17.25
C PHE A 594 -34.69 -7.65 16.39
N THR A 595 -33.35 -7.65 16.43
CA THR A 595 -32.49 -8.52 15.60
C THR A 595 -31.60 -9.39 16.50
N PRO A 596 -32.17 -10.36 17.24
CA PRO A 596 -31.40 -11.29 18.05
C PRO A 596 -30.56 -12.24 17.18
N ASN A 597 -29.34 -12.56 17.62
CA ASN A 597 -28.52 -13.61 17.01
C ASN A 597 -28.14 -14.68 18.04
N PHE A 598 -28.40 -15.96 17.73
CA PHE A 598 -28.19 -17.10 18.62
C PHE A 598 -28.78 -16.88 20.04
N ALA A 599 -29.87 -16.13 20.13
CA ALA A 599 -30.53 -15.83 21.39
C ALA A 599 -31.36 -17.03 21.89
N PRO A 600 -31.61 -17.14 23.20
CA PRO A 600 -32.47 -18.17 23.73
C PRO A 600 -33.94 -17.90 23.35
N ARG A 601 -34.77 -18.95 23.33
CA ARG A 601 -36.17 -18.92 22.86
C ARG A 601 -37.00 -17.82 23.54
N GLU A 602 -36.73 -17.57 24.82
CA GLU A 602 -37.43 -16.61 25.66
C GLU A 602 -37.24 -15.17 25.17
N GLU A 603 -36.13 -14.85 24.49
CA GLU A 603 -35.94 -13.51 23.91
C GLU A 603 -36.85 -13.28 22.70
N TYR A 604 -37.01 -14.30 21.85
CA TYR A 604 -37.95 -14.23 20.73
C TYR A 604 -39.39 -14.08 21.23
N GLN A 605 -39.78 -14.82 22.27
CA GLN A 605 -41.08 -14.68 22.93
C GLN A 605 -41.28 -13.26 23.47
N PHE A 606 -40.29 -12.74 24.20
CA PHE A 606 -40.32 -11.38 24.72
C PHE A 606 -40.51 -10.33 23.61
N GLY A 607 -39.77 -10.43 22.50
CA GLY A 607 -39.93 -9.52 21.35
C GLY A 607 -41.35 -9.54 20.77
N LEU A 608 -41.93 -10.74 20.61
CA LEU A 608 -43.30 -10.91 20.12
C LEU A 608 -44.35 -10.35 21.09
N GLU A 609 -44.16 -10.53 22.39
CA GLU A 609 -45.02 -9.96 23.45
C GLU A 609 -44.97 -8.43 23.46
N GLN A 610 -43.81 -7.83 23.18
CA GLN A 610 -43.65 -6.38 23.06
C GLN A 610 -44.18 -5.81 21.73
N GLN A 611 -44.64 -6.67 20.82
CA GLN A 611 -45.20 -6.31 19.51
C GLN A 611 -44.25 -5.48 18.64
N VAL A 612 -42.94 -5.71 18.75
CA VAL A 612 -41.92 -5.08 17.92
C VAL A 612 -41.65 -5.92 16.66
N TRP A 613 -40.99 -5.34 15.65
CA TRP A 613 -40.53 -6.12 14.50
C TRP A 613 -39.45 -7.10 14.93
N LEU A 614 -39.45 -8.32 14.38
CA LEU A 614 -38.53 -9.38 14.76
C LEU A 614 -37.82 -9.95 13.54
N THR A 615 -36.49 -9.92 13.56
CA THR A 615 -35.62 -10.54 12.56
C THR A 615 -35.14 -11.90 13.02
N LEU A 616 -35.27 -12.91 12.15
CA LEU A 616 -34.72 -14.24 12.35
C LEU A 616 -33.36 -14.34 11.65
N ASP A 617 -32.31 -14.58 12.43
CA ASP A 617 -30.91 -14.61 11.94
C ASP A 617 -30.52 -15.94 11.30
N ASN A 618 -31.20 -17.03 11.64
CA ASN A 618 -30.96 -18.37 11.10
C ASN A 618 -32.27 -19.19 11.06
N LEU A 619 -32.21 -20.42 10.53
CA LEU A 619 -33.38 -21.28 10.35
C LEU A 619 -33.84 -22.04 11.60
N TYR A 620 -33.03 -22.10 12.67
CA TYR A 620 -33.33 -22.89 13.86
C TYR A 620 -34.65 -22.47 14.55
N PRO A 621 -34.93 -21.16 14.78
CA PRO A 621 -36.22 -20.74 15.34
C PRO A 621 -37.43 -21.23 14.55
N LEU A 622 -37.39 -21.18 13.21
CA LEU A 622 -38.51 -21.65 12.40
C LEU A 622 -38.65 -23.19 12.42
N ARG A 623 -37.52 -23.91 12.44
CA ARG A 623 -37.50 -25.39 12.50
C ARG A 623 -38.08 -25.90 13.83
N GLU A 624 -37.58 -25.37 14.95
CA GLU A 624 -37.85 -25.92 16.28
C GLU A 624 -38.95 -25.20 17.04
N TRP A 625 -39.17 -23.91 16.77
CA TRP A 625 -40.09 -23.05 17.51
C TRP A 625 -41.17 -22.43 16.62
N GLY A 626 -41.46 -23.01 15.45
CA GLY A 626 -42.39 -22.48 14.44
C GLY A 626 -43.73 -22.00 15.01
N GLY A 627 -44.29 -22.70 16.01
CA GLY A 627 -45.54 -22.31 16.67
C GLY A 627 -45.53 -20.92 17.33
N LEU A 628 -44.36 -20.36 17.68
CA LEU A 628 -44.23 -18.99 18.18
C LEU A 628 -44.57 -17.95 17.12
N PHE A 629 -44.33 -18.26 15.84
CA PHE A 629 -44.41 -17.32 14.73
C PHE A 629 -45.73 -17.44 13.95
N ALA A 630 -46.64 -18.32 14.36
CA ALA A 630 -47.93 -18.52 13.72
C ALA A 630 -48.76 -17.22 13.70
N GLY A 631 -49.13 -16.78 12.49
CA GLY A 631 -49.88 -15.55 12.25
C GLY A 631 -49.08 -14.25 12.44
N ARG A 632 -47.78 -14.35 12.74
CA ARG A 632 -46.88 -13.20 12.97
C ARG A 632 -46.18 -12.77 11.70
N GLU A 633 -45.78 -11.51 11.68
CA GLU A 633 -44.94 -10.94 10.63
C GLU A 633 -43.49 -10.91 11.11
N VAL A 634 -42.56 -11.40 10.29
CA VAL A 634 -41.14 -11.52 10.63
C VAL A 634 -40.25 -11.03 9.50
N PHE A 635 -39.02 -10.66 9.87
CA PHE A 635 -37.92 -10.39 8.96
C PHE A 635 -36.99 -11.60 8.91
N LEU A 636 -36.31 -11.80 7.78
CA LEU A 636 -35.22 -12.77 7.67
C LEU A 636 -33.91 -12.03 7.41
N ARG A 637 -32.87 -12.34 8.18
CA ARG A 637 -31.51 -11.86 7.86
C ARG A 637 -30.87 -12.81 6.86
N ILE A 638 -30.35 -12.27 5.77
CA ILE A 638 -29.72 -13.00 4.69
C ILE A 638 -28.21 -12.78 4.73
N ASP A 639 -27.46 -13.88 4.62
CA ASP A 639 -26.03 -13.84 4.32
C ASP A 639 -25.82 -13.74 2.81
N THR A 640 -25.24 -12.63 2.36
CA THR A 640 -24.95 -12.35 0.95
C THR A 640 -23.75 -13.16 0.40
N GLY A 641 -23.09 -13.97 1.22
CA GLY A 641 -21.93 -14.79 0.87
C GLY A 641 -20.62 -13.99 0.71
N HIS A 642 -20.69 -12.66 0.74
CA HIS A 642 -19.55 -11.75 0.63
C HIS A 642 -19.66 -10.65 1.71
N GLY A 643 -18.66 -10.57 2.60
CA GLY A 643 -18.54 -9.54 3.63
C GLY A 643 -17.52 -8.45 3.28
N HIS A 644 -17.78 -7.21 3.68
CA HIS A 644 -16.90 -6.05 3.50
C HIS A 644 -16.51 -5.47 4.86
N GLY A 645 -15.22 -5.37 5.15
CA GLY A 645 -14.71 -4.81 6.40
C GLY A 645 -13.19 -4.92 6.53
N HIS A 646 -12.60 -4.01 7.31
CA HIS A 646 -11.14 -3.88 7.50
C HIS A 646 -10.52 -4.98 8.38
N HIS A 647 -11.32 -5.78 9.11
CA HIS A 647 -10.87 -6.88 9.97
C HIS A 647 -11.91 -8.03 9.98
N GLU A 648 -11.50 -9.24 10.34
CA GLU A 648 -12.37 -10.43 10.47
C GLU A 648 -13.56 -10.19 11.42
N HIS A 649 -13.34 -9.55 12.59
CA HIS A 649 -14.38 -9.22 13.57
C HIS A 649 -15.43 -8.20 13.11
N VAL A 650 -15.25 -7.55 11.95
CA VAL A 650 -16.20 -6.57 11.39
C VAL A 650 -16.77 -7.00 10.03
N ARG A 651 -16.49 -8.22 9.58
CA ARG A 651 -17.10 -8.86 8.40
C ARG A 651 -18.24 -9.76 8.87
N THR A 652 -19.47 -9.48 8.43
CA THR A 652 -20.68 -10.16 8.93
C THR A 652 -21.41 -10.97 7.86
N ALA A 653 -20.74 -11.31 6.76
CA ALA A 653 -21.24 -12.14 5.67
C ALA A 653 -20.13 -13.07 5.12
N GLY A 654 -20.50 -14.23 4.58
CA GLY A 654 -19.60 -15.30 4.10
C GLY A 654 -19.58 -16.54 5.02
N VAL A 655 -19.02 -17.66 4.54
CA VAL A 655 -19.08 -18.99 5.19
C VAL A 655 -18.52 -19.03 6.62
N HIS A 656 -17.64 -18.11 6.97
CA HIS A 656 -17.06 -17.97 8.31
C HIS A 656 -17.83 -16.97 9.21
N SER A 657 -18.90 -16.35 8.70
CA SER A 657 -19.81 -15.50 9.46
C SER A 657 -20.84 -16.34 10.18
N LYS A 658 -21.06 -16.07 11.47
CA LYS A 658 -22.16 -16.67 12.25
C LYS A 658 -23.53 -16.00 12.03
N PHE A 659 -23.64 -15.10 11.05
CA PHE A 659 -24.78 -14.21 10.90
C PHE A 659 -25.52 -14.46 9.59
N GLY A 660 -26.85 -14.56 9.67
CA GLY A 660 -27.73 -14.59 8.49
C GLY A 660 -27.93 -15.99 7.90
N ILE A 661 -29.05 -16.16 7.19
CA ILE A 661 -29.42 -17.35 6.44
C ILE A 661 -28.71 -17.29 5.08
N PRO A 662 -27.91 -18.30 4.71
CA PRO A 662 -27.25 -18.34 3.40
C PRO A 662 -28.25 -18.30 2.24
N LEU A 663 -27.89 -17.64 1.14
CA LEU A 663 -28.74 -17.54 -0.06
C LEU A 663 -29.22 -18.90 -0.59
N PHE A 664 -28.40 -19.95 -0.48
CA PHE A 664 -28.79 -21.29 -0.95
C PHE A 664 -29.84 -21.97 -0.06
N GLU A 665 -30.08 -21.48 1.17
CA GLU A 665 -31.10 -21.99 2.08
C GLU A 665 -32.45 -21.26 1.97
N LEU A 666 -32.58 -20.25 1.09
CA LEU A 666 -33.79 -19.44 0.96
C LEU A 666 -35.05 -20.27 0.67
N ALA A 667 -34.94 -21.31 -0.16
CA ALA A 667 -36.06 -22.20 -0.46
C ALA A 667 -36.53 -22.96 0.79
N GLU A 668 -35.60 -23.37 1.65
CA GLU A 668 -35.94 -23.99 2.93
C GLU A 668 -36.54 -22.98 3.90
N ALA A 669 -35.98 -21.76 3.96
CA ALA A 669 -36.50 -20.66 4.76
C ALA A 669 -37.98 -20.37 4.44
N ARG A 670 -38.33 -20.34 3.15
CA ARG A 670 -39.71 -20.17 2.68
C ARG A 670 -40.60 -21.29 3.16
N ALA A 671 -40.23 -22.55 2.90
CA ALA A 671 -41.02 -23.71 3.31
C ALA A 671 -41.22 -23.78 4.84
N LEU A 672 -40.19 -23.39 5.60
CA LEU A 672 -40.24 -23.30 7.05
C LEU A 672 -41.19 -22.21 7.55
N ALA A 673 -41.11 -21.01 6.97
CA ALA A 673 -42.00 -19.90 7.32
C ALA A 673 -43.47 -20.23 7.01
N GLU A 674 -43.73 -20.82 5.84
CA GLU A 674 -45.07 -21.29 5.44
C GLU A 674 -45.62 -22.33 6.41
N ARG A 675 -44.83 -23.35 6.76
CA ARG A 675 -45.20 -24.38 7.74
C ARG A 675 -45.43 -23.81 9.14
N ALA A 676 -44.65 -22.82 9.54
CA ALA A 676 -44.83 -22.12 10.82
C ALA A 676 -46.05 -21.19 10.82
N GLY A 677 -46.66 -20.91 9.66
CA GLY A 677 -47.71 -19.90 9.52
C GLY A 677 -47.20 -18.46 9.70
N ALA A 678 -45.91 -18.23 9.54
CA ALA A 678 -45.27 -16.93 9.66
C ALA A 678 -45.29 -16.18 8.30
N ARG A 679 -45.51 -14.87 8.33
CA ARG A 679 -45.46 -14.01 7.15
C ARG A 679 -44.11 -13.29 7.09
N VAL A 680 -43.29 -13.61 6.10
CA VAL A 680 -42.02 -12.90 5.88
C VAL A 680 -42.32 -11.57 5.17
N VAL A 681 -42.11 -10.46 5.88
CA VAL A 681 -42.44 -9.11 5.40
C VAL A 681 -41.22 -8.24 5.12
N GLY A 682 -40.02 -8.71 5.48
CA GLY A 682 -38.78 -8.00 5.19
C GLY A 682 -37.56 -8.90 5.12
N LEU A 683 -36.58 -8.50 4.30
CA LEU A 683 -35.25 -9.10 4.29
C LEU A 683 -34.24 -8.09 4.79
N HIS A 684 -33.31 -8.55 5.63
CA HIS A 684 -32.21 -7.76 6.17
C HIS A 684 -30.88 -8.33 5.71
N ALA A 685 -29.91 -7.50 5.35
CA ALA A 685 -28.52 -7.93 5.19
C ALA A 685 -27.56 -6.88 5.75
N HIS A 686 -26.46 -7.36 6.33
CA HIS A 686 -25.40 -6.52 6.86
C HIS A 686 -24.05 -7.08 6.42
N THR A 687 -23.32 -6.34 5.58
CA THR A 687 -22.05 -6.80 4.99
C THR A 687 -20.82 -6.50 5.85
N GLY A 688 -20.93 -5.55 6.79
CA GLY A 688 -19.90 -5.23 7.78
C GLY A 688 -19.87 -3.77 8.21
N SER A 689 -18.74 -3.30 8.76
CA SER A 689 -18.60 -1.95 9.35
C SER A 689 -17.42 -1.16 8.78
N GLY A 690 -17.55 0.18 8.70
CA GLY A 690 -16.50 1.07 8.22
C GLY A 690 -16.48 1.27 6.70
N ILE A 691 -17.59 0.99 6.02
CA ILE A 691 -17.67 0.98 4.56
C ILE A 691 -17.79 2.42 4.03
N LEU A 692 -16.85 2.82 3.16
CA LEU A 692 -16.82 4.14 2.51
C LEU A 692 -17.22 4.12 1.03
N SER A 693 -17.59 2.96 0.50
CA SER A 693 -18.04 2.78 -0.89
C SER A 693 -19.56 2.76 -0.95
N HIS A 694 -20.17 3.74 -1.63
CA HIS A 694 -21.63 3.81 -1.79
C HIS A 694 -22.20 2.59 -2.55
N GLY A 695 -21.43 1.99 -3.46
CA GLY A 695 -21.85 0.83 -4.25
C GLY A 695 -22.19 -0.43 -3.42
N ASN A 696 -21.71 -0.52 -2.18
CA ASN A 696 -22.04 -1.65 -1.29
C ASN A 696 -23.55 -1.80 -1.06
N TRP A 697 -24.23 -0.72 -0.65
CA TRP A 697 -25.67 -0.78 -0.38
C TRP A 697 -26.50 -0.98 -1.65
N GLN A 698 -26.00 -0.50 -2.80
CA GLN A 698 -26.62 -0.80 -4.09
C GLN A 698 -26.58 -2.31 -4.39
N GLN A 699 -25.43 -2.95 -4.18
CA GLN A 699 -25.27 -4.39 -4.38
C GLN A 699 -26.13 -5.20 -3.41
N VAL A 700 -26.13 -4.84 -2.12
CA VAL A 700 -26.98 -5.48 -1.10
C VAL A 700 -28.46 -5.37 -1.48
N ALA A 701 -28.91 -4.19 -1.89
CA ALA A 701 -30.30 -3.98 -2.26
C ALA A 701 -30.71 -4.84 -3.47
N ARG A 702 -29.85 -4.95 -4.50
CA ARG A 702 -30.12 -5.82 -5.66
C ARG A 702 -30.21 -7.29 -5.26
N LEU A 703 -29.34 -7.75 -4.36
CA LEU A 703 -29.37 -9.12 -3.85
C LEU A 703 -30.65 -9.40 -3.06
N LEU A 704 -31.01 -8.52 -2.13
CA LEU A 704 -32.24 -8.67 -1.35
C LEU A 704 -33.49 -8.57 -2.24
N ALA A 705 -33.51 -7.68 -3.23
CA ALA A 705 -34.61 -7.58 -4.18
C ALA A 705 -34.75 -8.82 -5.08
N ALA A 706 -33.65 -9.49 -5.41
CA ALA A 706 -33.69 -10.78 -6.10
C ALA A 706 -34.26 -11.87 -5.20
N ALA A 707 -33.80 -11.96 -3.94
CA ALA A 707 -34.32 -12.91 -2.95
C ALA A 707 -35.80 -12.65 -2.58
N ALA A 708 -36.26 -11.40 -2.67
CA ALA A 708 -37.63 -11.01 -2.38
C ALA A 708 -38.67 -11.70 -3.28
N GLN A 709 -38.28 -12.18 -4.46
CA GLN A 709 -39.18 -12.88 -5.38
C GLN A 709 -39.75 -14.17 -4.78
N ASP A 710 -39.05 -14.78 -3.82
CA ASP A 710 -39.51 -15.97 -3.11
C ASP A 710 -40.53 -15.66 -1.99
N PHE A 711 -40.76 -14.38 -1.66
CA PHE A 711 -41.60 -13.95 -0.55
C PHE A 711 -42.68 -12.95 -1.00
N PRO A 712 -43.90 -13.42 -1.33
CA PRO A 712 -44.93 -12.59 -1.98
C PRO A 712 -45.49 -11.47 -1.11
N GLN A 713 -45.29 -11.52 0.21
CA GLN A 713 -45.78 -10.53 1.18
C GLN A 713 -44.70 -9.55 1.64
N LEU A 714 -43.54 -9.57 0.98
CA LEU A 714 -42.42 -8.71 1.35
C LEU A 714 -42.72 -7.24 1.08
N ARG A 715 -42.33 -6.38 2.02
CA ARG A 715 -42.51 -4.92 1.97
C ARG A 715 -41.21 -4.15 2.23
N PHE A 716 -40.27 -4.74 2.96
CA PHE A 716 -39.11 -4.03 3.48
C PHE A 716 -37.79 -4.66 3.03
N LEU A 717 -36.87 -3.83 2.55
CA LEU A 717 -35.48 -4.23 2.34
C LEU A 717 -34.61 -3.45 3.31
N ASP A 718 -34.15 -4.12 4.35
CA ASP A 718 -33.19 -3.56 5.31
C ASP A 718 -31.77 -3.82 4.83
N LEU A 719 -31.12 -2.74 4.39
CA LEU A 719 -29.77 -2.80 3.83
C LEU A 719 -28.70 -2.79 4.93
N GLY A 720 -29.12 -2.82 6.20
CA GLY A 720 -28.29 -2.88 7.38
C GLY A 720 -27.52 -1.59 7.64
N GLY A 721 -26.54 -1.69 8.54
CA GLY A 721 -25.68 -0.57 8.90
C GLY A 721 -24.36 -0.52 8.12
N GLY A 722 -23.32 -0.06 8.82
CA GLY A 722 -21.93 -0.20 8.36
C GLY A 722 -21.31 1.03 7.72
N LEU A 723 -22.07 2.13 7.62
CA LEU A 723 -21.60 3.40 7.07
C LEU A 723 -20.34 3.87 7.80
N GLY A 724 -19.26 4.07 7.05
CA GLY A 724 -17.97 4.49 7.58
C GLY A 724 -17.92 5.98 7.94
N VAL A 725 -17.14 6.28 8.97
CA VAL A 725 -16.70 7.64 9.35
C VAL A 725 -15.19 7.70 9.24
N PRO A 726 -14.60 8.87 8.98
CA PRO A 726 -13.15 8.99 8.88
C PRO A 726 -12.50 8.80 10.25
N GLU A 727 -11.47 7.95 10.33
CA GLU A 727 -10.74 7.68 11.58
C GLU A 727 -9.71 8.78 11.92
N LYS A 728 -9.21 9.47 10.89
CA LYS A 728 -8.34 10.66 10.97
C LYS A 728 -9.09 11.88 10.44
N ARG A 729 -8.71 13.09 10.83
CA ARG A 729 -9.41 14.35 10.42
C ARG A 729 -9.45 14.58 8.92
N ASP A 730 -8.37 14.23 8.23
CA ASP A 730 -8.18 14.29 6.78
C ASP A 730 -8.69 13.04 6.06
N GLY A 731 -9.26 12.10 6.80
CA GLY A 731 -9.76 10.85 6.26
C GLY A 731 -10.91 11.05 5.28
N ARG A 732 -10.97 10.16 4.28
CA ARG A 732 -12.06 10.13 3.30
C ARG A 732 -13.40 9.87 3.99
N ARG A 733 -14.39 10.70 3.68
CA ARG A 733 -15.77 10.55 4.15
C ARG A 733 -16.62 9.77 3.14
N LEU A 734 -17.65 9.09 3.64
CA LEU A 734 -18.66 8.48 2.78
C LEU A 734 -19.44 9.60 2.04
N ASP A 735 -19.55 9.47 0.72
CA ASP A 735 -20.36 10.37 -0.10
C ASP A 735 -21.84 9.98 0.01
N LEU A 736 -22.57 10.71 0.85
CA LEU A 736 -24.01 10.50 1.04
C LEU A 736 -24.85 10.90 -0.18
N ALA A 737 -24.37 11.83 -1.01
CA ALA A 737 -25.08 12.21 -2.22
C ALA A 737 -25.01 11.09 -3.25
N ALA A 738 -23.83 10.49 -3.44
CA ALA A 738 -23.64 9.31 -4.28
C ALA A 738 -24.41 8.10 -3.76
N LEU A 739 -24.42 7.88 -2.43
CA LEU A 739 -25.27 6.86 -1.80
C LEU A 739 -26.75 7.10 -2.10
N GLY A 740 -27.23 8.33 -1.95
CA GLY A 740 -28.61 8.66 -2.26
C GLY A 740 -29.00 8.42 -3.71
N ALA A 741 -28.14 8.79 -4.66
CA ALA A 741 -28.35 8.47 -6.06
C ALA A 741 -28.41 6.95 -6.31
N SER A 742 -27.49 6.20 -5.71
CA SER A 742 -27.44 4.73 -5.83
C SER A 742 -28.70 4.06 -5.28
N LEU A 743 -29.23 4.54 -4.15
CA LEU A 743 -30.45 4.01 -3.55
C LEU A 743 -31.72 4.46 -4.30
N GLU A 744 -31.69 5.63 -4.94
CA GLU A 744 -32.80 6.09 -5.78
C GLU A 744 -32.97 5.20 -7.02
N GLU A 745 -31.87 4.76 -7.63
CA GLU A 745 -31.91 3.77 -8.72
C GLU A 745 -32.57 2.45 -8.29
N ILE A 746 -32.29 2.00 -7.06
CA ILE A 746 -32.91 0.80 -6.48
C ILE A 746 -34.41 1.04 -6.29
N ARG A 747 -34.79 2.16 -5.67
CA ARG A 747 -36.18 2.51 -5.41
C ARG A 747 -36.98 2.64 -6.70
N ALA A 748 -36.38 3.16 -7.78
CA ALA A 748 -36.99 3.24 -9.09
C ALA A 748 -37.17 1.85 -9.75
N ALA A 749 -36.20 0.94 -9.56
CA ALA A 749 -36.27 -0.42 -10.10
C ALA A 749 -37.24 -1.33 -9.33
N TRP A 750 -37.37 -1.15 -8.01
CA TRP A 750 -38.24 -1.93 -7.14
C TRP A 750 -39.10 -1.04 -6.22
N PRO A 751 -40.06 -0.27 -6.78
CA PRO A 751 -40.84 0.73 -6.03
C PRO A 751 -41.81 0.12 -5.00
N ALA A 752 -42.03 -1.19 -5.04
CA ALA A 752 -42.88 -1.91 -4.10
C ALA A 752 -42.23 -2.06 -2.71
N TYR A 753 -40.91 -1.88 -2.59
CA TYR A 753 -40.19 -2.08 -1.34
C TYR A 753 -39.73 -0.77 -0.72
N GLU A 754 -39.92 -0.65 0.59
CA GLU A 754 -39.37 0.44 1.40
C GLU A 754 -37.95 0.08 1.85
N LEU A 755 -37.00 0.98 1.62
CA LEU A 755 -35.58 0.78 1.94
C LEU A 755 -35.26 1.26 3.36
N TRP A 756 -34.66 0.41 4.17
CA TRP A 756 -34.26 0.69 5.55
C TRP A 756 -32.72 0.68 5.71
N LEU A 757 -32.21 1.44 6.67
CA LEU A 757 -30.80 1.44 7.07
C LEU A 757 -30.65 1.47 8.60
N GLU A 758 -29.55 0.89 9.08
CA GLU A 758 -29.22 0.78 10.52
C GLU A 758 -27.89 1.50 10.93
N PRO A 759 -27.70 2.82 10.70
CA PRO A 759 -26.40 3.48 10.78
C PRO A 759 -25.98 3.91 12.19
N GLY A 760 -25.92 2.99 13.16
CA GLY A 760 -25.58 3.31 14.55
C GLY A 760 -24.23 4.04 14.69
N ARG A 761 -23.13 3.42 14.24
CA ARG A 761 -21.78 3.99 14.35
C ARG A 761 -21.65 5.35 13.64
N TYR A 762 -22.20 5.46 12.44
CA TYR A 762 -22.12 6.68 11.63
C TYR A 762 -22.73 7.90 12.35
N LEU A 763 -23.82 7.70 13.07
CA LEU A 763 -24.55 8.77 13.74
C LEU A 763 -23.88 9.29 15.02
N ILE A 764 -23.09 8.46 15.72
CA ILE A 764 -22.59 8.80 17.06
C ILE A 764 -21.06 8.84 17.18
N ALA A 765 -20.30 8.15 16.32
CA ALA A 765 -18.85 8.00 16.48
C ALA A 765 -18.12 9.35 16.60
N GLU A 766 -18.27 10.23 15.61
CA GLU A 766 -17.61 11.55 15.57
C GLU A 766 -18.17 12.55 16.62
N ALA A 767 -19.36 12.27 17.16
CA ALA A 767 -20.02 13.12 18.14
C ALA A 767 -19.56 12.84 19.59
N GLY A 768 -18.71 11.83 19.81
CA GLY A 768 -18.20 11.49 21.14
C GLY A 768 -16.69 11.51 21.24
N VAL A 769 -16.18 12.04 22.35
CA VAL A 769 -14.76 11.94 22.75
C VAL A 769 -14.65 11.31 24.13
N LEU A 770 -13.54 10.61 24.38
CA LEU A 770 -13.12 10.25 25.73
C LEU A 770 -12.08 11.28 26.17
N VAL A 771 -12.42 12.13 27.14
CA VAL A 771 -11.46 13.02 27.79
C VAL A 771 -10.79 12.31 28.95
N THR A 772 -9.48 12.50 29.12
CA THR A 772 -8.71 11.89 30.21
C THR A 772 -7.53 12.78 30.60
N THR A 773 -7.16 12.72 31.87
CA THR A 773 -6.06 13.53 32.42
C THR A 773 -4.76 12.74 32.38
N VAL A 774 -3.67 13.37 31.95
CA VAL A 774 -2.32 12.83 32.03
C VAL A 774 -1.93 12.70 33.50
N THR A 775 -1.58 11.49 33.91
CA THR A 775 -1.18 11.19 35.30
C THR A 775 0.34 11.21 35.45
N GLN A 776 1.08 10.72 34.45
CA GLN A 776 2.54 10.65 34.51
C GLN A 776 3.13 10.46 33.11
N THR A 777 4.37 10.90 32.92
CA THR A 777 5.16 10.59 31.73
C THR A 777 6.36 9.74 32.09
N LYS A 778 6.78 8.84 31.19
CA LYS A 778 7.90 7.92 31.43
C LYS A 778 8.66 7.61 30.15
N GLY A 779 9.98 7.73 30.20
CA GLY A 779 10.88 7.22 29.17
C GLY A 779 11.39 5.81 29.50
N LYS A 780 11.54 4.95 28.50
CA LYS A 780 12.26 3.67 28.57
C LYS A 780 13.12 3.52 27.32
N GLY A 781 14.38 3.96 27.42
CA GLY A 781 15.28 4.05 26.27
C GLY A 781 14.73 5.05 25.26
N GLU A 782 14.56 4.63 24.02
CA GLU A 782 13.99 5.47 22.97
C GLU A 782 12.47 5.62 23.08
N VAL A 783 11.75 4.81 23.88
CA VAL A 783 10.28 4.84 23.94
C VAL A 783 9.79 5.81 25.01
N GLN A 784 8.83 6.67 24.65
CA GLN A 784 8.15 7.58 25.57
C GLN A 784 6.70 7.12 25.82
N TYR A 785 6.25 7.25 27.06
CA TYR A 785 4.91 6.89 27.50
C TYR A 785 4.24 8.08 28.17
N VAL A 786 2.97 8.29 27.85
CA VAL A 786 2.06 9.21 28.54
C VAL A 786 0.99 8.34 29.20
N GLY A 787 1.08 8.20 30.51
CA GLY A 787 0.08 7.55 31.34
C GLY A 787 -1.12 8.47 31.55
N VAL A 788 -2.32 7.93 31.42
CA VAL A 788 -3.57 8.69 31.62
C VAL A 788 -4.47 8.02 32.67
N SER A 789 -5.52 8.73 33.09
CA SER A 789 -6.36 8.33 34.23
C SER A 789 -7.28 7.13 33.96
N THR A 790 -7.45 6.73 32.70
CA THR A 790 -8.29 5.61 32.28
C THR A 790 -7.59 4.74 31.24
N GLY A 791 -8.06 3.52 31.02
CA GLY A 791 -7.49 2.61 30.03
C GLY A 791 -8.53 1.87 29.21
N MET A 792 -8.16 0.67 28.77
CA MET A 792 -8.97 -0.30 28.04
C MET A 792 -10.26 -0.67 28.76
N ASN A 793 -10.32 -0.51 30.08
CA ASN A 793 -11.55 -0.68 30.87
C ASN A 793 -12.63 0.32 30.44
N SER A 794 -12.26 1.53 29.99
CA SER A 794 -13.19 2.50 29.41
C SER A 794 -13.27 2.39 27.90
N LEU A 795 -12.15 2.25 27.20
CA LEU A 795 -12.09 2.18 25.73
C LEU A 795 -11.27 0.96 25.28
N ILE A 796 -11.95 -0.18 25.15
CA ILE A 796 -11.30 -1.46 24.82
C ILE A 796 -10.90 -1.59 23.35
N ARG A 797 -11.46 -0.76 22.46
CA ARG A 797 -11.34 -0.92 20.99
C ARG A 797 -9.89 -0.98 20.47
N PRO A 798 -8.95 -0.12 20.92
CA PRO A 798 -7.55 -0.22 20.51
C PRO A 798 -6.90 -1.55 20.93
N ALA A 799 -7.26 -2.06 22.12
CA ALA A 799 -6.73 -3.32 22.64
C ALA A 799 -7.36 -4.55 21.96
N LEU A 800 -8.67 -4.50 21.65
CA LEU A 800 -9.41 -5.64 21.12
C LEU A 800 -9.13 -5.91 19.64
N TYR A 801 -9.05 -4.86 18.82
CA TYR A 801 -8.90 -5.01 17.37
C TYR A 801 -8.06 -3.90 16.72
N GLY A 802 -7.19 -3.23 17.49
CA GLY A 802 -6.24 -2.25 16.95
C GLY A 802 -6.87 -0.95 16.45
N ALA A 803 -8.06 -0.58 16.95
CA ALA A 803 -8.77 0.61 16.49
C ALA A 803 -7.92 1.89 16.61
N TYR A 804 -7.82 2.64 15.51
CA TYR A 804 -7.24 3.97 15.55
C TYR A 804 -8.23 4.98 16.11
N HIS A 805 -7.75 5.83 17.01
CA HIS A 805 -8.43 7.03 17.47
C HIS A 805 -7.42 8.19 17.42
N GLU A 806 -7.85 9.33 16.88
CA GLU A 806 -7.09 10.57 16.99
C GLU A 806 -7.00 10.97 18.46
N ILE A 807 -5.79 11.31 18.91
CA ILE A 807 -5.54 11.80 20.27
C ILE A 807 -4.98 13.20 20.16
N ALA A 808 -5.57 14.14 20.89
CA ALA A 808 -5.13 15.53 20.95
C ALA A 808 -4.96 15.97 22.40
N ASN A 809 -3.89 16.74 22.67
CA ASN A 809 -3.73 17.43 23.94
C ASN A 809 -4.54 18.74 23.90
N LEU A 810 -5.67 18.77 24.61
CA LEU A 810 -6.54 19.95 24.66
C LEU A 810 -5.92 21.11 25.44
N SER A 811 -5.12 20.81 26.47
CA SER A 811 -4.42 21.82 27.28
C SER A 811 -3.35 22.55 26.47
N ARG A 812 -2.83 21.91 25.42
CA ARG A 812 -1.76 22.41 24.54
C ARG A 812 -2.22 22.56 23.09
N TRP A 813 -3.51 22.82 22.89
CA TRP A 813 -4.08 22.91 21.56
C TRP A 813 -3.42 24.02 20.74
N GLY A 814 -2.84 23.67 19.59
CA GLY A 814 -2.12 24.58 18.70
C GLY A 814 -0.61 24.72 18.99
N GLU A 815 -0.09 24.10 20.05
CA GLU A 815 1.35 23.95 20.23
C GLU A 815 1.92 22.97 19.18
N PRO A 816 3.14 23.19 18.66
CA PRO A 816 3.77 22.27 17.73
C PRO A 816 4.00 20.91 18.40
N SER A 817 3.73 19.83 17.66
CA SER A 817 4.06 18.50 18.14
C SER A 817 5.57 18.34 18.29
N ALA A 818 5.99 17.78 19.42
CA ALA A 818 7.39 17.74 19.84
C ALA A 818 7.90 16.31 20.05
N GLU A 819 7.03 15.37 20.42
CA GLU A 819 7.44 14.01 20.80
C GLU A 819 6.46 12.93 20.31
N VAL A 820 7.02 11.77 19.97
CA VAL A 820 6.25 10.55 19.66
C VAL A 820 6.11 9.73 20.93
N VAL A 821 4.88 9.51 21.37
CA VAL A 821 4.55 8.88 22.66
C VAL A 821 3.52 7.75 22.53
N ASN A 822 3.57 6.79 23.44
CA ASN A 822 2.52 5.79 23.63
C ASN A 822 1.58 6.26 24.76
N VAL A 823 0.30 6.42 24.45
CA VAL A 823 -0.74 6.79 25.42
C VAL A 823 -1.31 5.51 26.04
N VAL A 824 -1.11 5.34 27.34
CA VAL A 824 -1.40 4.10 28.07
C VAL A 824 -2.26 4.35 29.29
N GLY A 825 -3.08 3.36 29.65
CA GLY A 825 -3.93 3.42 30.84
C GLY A 825 -3.26 2.87 32.10
N PRO A 826 -3.99 2.87 33.24
CA PRO A 826 -3.49 2.42 34.54
C PRO A 826 -3.81 0.95 34.87
N ASN A 827 -4.33 0.17 33.92
CA ASN A 827 -4.69 -1.24 34.11
C ASN A 827 -3.43 -2.13 34.03
N CYS A 828 -3.41 -3.20 34.82
CA CYS A 828 -2.32 -4.18 34.82
C CYS A 828 -2.49 -5.19 33.67
N GLU A 829 -2.46 -4.70 32.43
CA GLU A 829 -2.55 -5.50 31.20
C GLU A 829 -1.65 -4.88 30.13
N THR A 830 -0.91 -5.72 29.39
CA THR A 830 0.01 -5.27 28.33
C THR A 830 -0.74 -4.60 27.18
N GLY A 831 -1.99 -5.02 26.96
CA GLY A 831 -2.92 -4.43 26.00
C GLY A 831 -3.52 -3.08 26.42
N ASP A 832 -3.22 -2.55 27.62
CA ASP A 832 -3.77 -1.28 28.09
C ASP A 832 -3.16 -0.04 27.42
N ARG A 833 -3.42 0.07 26.12
CA ARG A 833 -2.93 1.13 25.24
C ARG A 833 -4.11 1.79 24.56
N LEU A 834 -4.17 3.11 24.65
CA LEU A 834 -5.19 3.92 23.97
C LEU A 834 -4.65 4.52 22.67
N GLY A 835 -3.33 4.68 22.56
CA GLY A 835 -2.67 5.09 21.32
C GLY A 835 -1.20 4.71 21.30
N THR A 836 -0.73 4.25 20.14
CA THR A 836 0.68 3.91 19.91
C THR A 836 1.30 4.94 18.97
N ASP A 837 2.54 5.33 19.26
CA ASP A 837 3.36 6.27 18.47
C ASP A 837 2.62 7.53 18.03
N ARG A 838 1.96 8.19 19.00
CA ARG A 838 1.25 9.45 18.79
C ARG A 838 2.20 10.63 18.83
N LEU A 839 2.25 11.39 17.74
CA LEU A 839 3.00 12.63 17.68
C LEU A 839 2.20 13.76 18.38
N LEU A 840 2.61 14.11 19.59
CA LEU A 840 1.93 15.06 20.46
C LEU A 840 2.85 16.22 20.87
N PRO A 841 2.30 17.39 21.27
CA PRO A 841 3.07 18.37 22.02
C PRO A 841 3.57 17.76 23.34
N LEU A 842 4.59 18.38 23.94
CA LEU A 842 5.22 17.88 25.17
C LEU A 842 4.19 17.74 26.30
N CYS A 843 3.78 16.52 26.62
CA CYS A 843 2.73 16.26 27.61
C CYS A 843 3.27 16.39 29.04
N ARG A 844 2.46 16.93 29.95
CA ARG A 844 2.78 17.04 31.38
C ARG A 844 1.65 16.49 32.24
N GLU A 845 1.97 16.09 33.46
CA GLU A 845 0.96 15.77 34.47
C GLU A 845 -0.08 16.90 34.57
N GLY A 846 -1.36 16.52 34.59
CA GLY A 846 -2.47 17.46 34.61
C GLY A 846 -2.94 17.95 33.24
N ASP A 847 -2.21 17.70 32.15
CA ASP A 847 -2.70 17.98 30.80
C ASP A 847 -3.94 17.11 30.50
N VAL A 848 -4.89 17.63 29.73
CA VAL A 848 -6.11 16.92 29.33
C VAL A 848 -5.98 16.46 27.89
N LEU A 849 -6.12 15.16 27.66
CA LEU A 849 -6.17 14.57 26.33
C LEU A 849 -7.63 14.30 25.94
N ALA A 850 -7.95 14.52 24.66
CA ALA A 850 -9.17 14.05 24.02
C ALA A 850 -8.84 12.91 23.07
N ILE A 851 -9.53 11.78 23.23
CA ILE A 851 -9.50 10.65 22.31
C ILE A 851 -10.77 10.73 21.47
N ALA A 852 -10.64 11.14 20.21
CA ALA A 852 -11.77 11.39 19.32
C ALA A 852 -12.42 10.11 18.79
N ASN A 853 -13.55 10.22 18.09
CA ASN A 853 -14.29 9.10 17.50
C ASN A 853 -14.70 8.00 18.52
N ALA A 854 -14.87 8.39 19.78
CA ALA A 854 -15.15 7.50 20.89
C ALA A 854 -16.65 7.38 21.20
N GLY A 855 -17.51 8.03 20.42
CA GLY A 855 -18.96 8.01 20.64
C GLY A 855 -19.64 6.66 20.37
N ALA A 856 -19.05 5.82 19.52
CA ALA A 856 -19.57 4.50 19.18
C ALA A 856 -18.67 3.40 19.76
N TYR A 857 -19.29 2.40 20.38
CA TYR A 857 -18.61 1.21 20.93
C TYR A 857 -17.52 1.55 21.96
N GLY A 858 -17.64 2.72 22.60
CA GLY A 858 -16.78 3.16 23.71
C GLY A 858 -17.35 2.68 25.04
N HIS A 859 -18.09 3.54 25.73
CA HIS A 859 -18.66 3.25 27.06
C HIS A 859 -19.52 1.98 27.09
N VAL A 860 -20.28 1.68 26.03
CA VAL A 860 -21.11 0.47 25.94
C VAL A 860 -20.30 -0.84 25.97
N MET A 861 -19.00 -0.80 25.66
CA MET A 861 -18.07 -1.93 25.78
C MET A 861 -17.15 -1.81 26.99
N SER A 862 -17.43 -0.86 27.89
CA SER A 862 -16.61 -0.66 29.09
C SER A 862 -16.79 -1.81 30.09
N SER A 863 -15.77 -2.02 30.91
CA SER A 863 -15.75 -3.07 31.93
C SER A 863 -15.17 -2.54 33.23
N ARG A 864 -15.42 -3.26 34.32
CA ARG A 864 -14.76 -3.04 35.61
C ARG A 864 -13.53 -3.94 35.78
N TYR A 865 -12.82 -4.20 34.68
CA TYR A 865 -11.58 -4.98 34.73
C TYR A 865 -10.57 -4.34 35.69
N ASN A 866 -9.86 -5.16 36.47
CA ASN A 866 -9.06 -4.72 37.63
C ASN A 866 -9.84 -3.92 38.70
N LEU A 867 -11.17 -4.08 38.77
CA LEU A 867 -12.06 -3.33 39.66
C LEU A 867 -11.95 -1.80 39.52
N ARG A 868 -11.50 -1.33 38.35
CA ARG A 868 -11.43 0.09 38.03
C ARG A 868 -12.71 0.54 37.36
N GLU A 869 -13.32 1.59 37.89
CA GLU A 869 -14.53 2.16 37.31
C GLU A 869 -14.21 2.74 35.91
N PRO A 870 -15.07 2.49 34.90
CA PRO A 870 -14.94 3.13 33.62
C PRO A 870 -15.30 4.62 33.71
N ALA A 871 -14.87 5.38 32.70
CA ALA A 871 -15.16 6.80 32.58
C ALA A 871 -16.68 7.04 32.53
N VAL A 872 -17.13 8.08 33.26
CA VAL A 872 -18.54 8.50 33.30
C VAL A 872 -19.00 9.03 31.94
N GLU A 873 -20.30 9.01 31.68
CA GLU A 873 -20.88 9.58 30.46
C GLU A 873 -21.54 10.94 30.73
N ILE A 874 -21.29 11.90 29.84
CA ILE A 874 -21.82 13.26 29.92
C ILE A 874 -22.25 13.69 28.51
N ALA A 875 -23.46 14.22 28.37
CA ALA A 875 -23.94 14.79 27.11
C ALA A 875 -24.02 16.31 27.23
N ILE A 876 -23.57 17.03 26.19
CA ILE A 876 -23.44 18.48 26.16
C ILE A 876 -23.96 19.12 24.89
#